data_AF-A0A8T4HTU3-F1
#
_entry.id   AF-A0A8T4HTU3-F1
#
_cell.length_a   1.000
_cell.length_b   1.000
_cell.length_c   1.000
_cell.angle_alpha   90.00
_cell.angle_beta   90.00
_cell.angle_gamma   90.00
#
_symmetry.space_group_name_H-M   'P 1'
#
loop_
_entity.id
_entity.type
_entity.pdbx_description
1 polymer ?
#
loop_
_entity_poly.entity_id
_entity_poly.type
_entity_poly.pdbx_seq_one_letter_code
_entity_poly.pdbx_strand_id
1 'polypeptide(L)'
;MISLPVPPRLPGRLYAAFRVVGLEWPDLPLERYAALARAARDAGSRAADTTQARHLAAQARVLETFVRVMGEAEDAFHADLEELTEDHGGPHRVTGHRDCPRAEEVRERRRANAAATVEHAARVRTEHVPLAVQLLERTGALPSAPDYADPEACPWLPGLPGVETHDPPRPLAALTAGRGLAGEALLRWRGDLCGPAVCVVTGASGAGKTRLLAWFTDSSCRDWSGPTAFGAPVREAAISAAGRELSECARALYTQFTGAGRAEPDGLRDEDAPGGPASGGDGGAAPGDPHCRALLAVIVRRGGPVTVTIAGLDACAEPARVADELVRPLAQLPDVRVLVETRDRQLLGHTRHAVLDLDDPRLTERAAFDAWYGAEETTVPGASPFAPAETYPNVGLAAVAARARGPAGARHASSAERVCEAWLDGLGAPARDAAATLSLAQGPMTESVWRLLHCARRPDDPEAAAAAVDAAAACLPTAEPGIPAYELRPGCLAKAAADCLPTSPGGVAAHHREAVAVMAGWPVSERLGPADYVAERLPAHVRLAGLTGPDAVPPREPCRPRVRLTRPVLEEVFGAEGLLRIPSRLLHPRMAHGPTRRFLSEVGIPAGGVSPDFWKDGSSRCRVPLDEDPHWAEVAEELRAVQGLPAPLEDLFHLDFLGYGDLLLDGRTGIVHEVDEGLEQVLPAHRDVETYTYLLYRLHRDLRRWRVEAKDAHPDATYWVADNLVLDLRTYDPLPFADPERVWAGHFDDLASGIWSPGTAG
;
A
#
# COMPACT_ATOMS: atom_id res chain seq x y z
N MET A 1 18.98 12.68 7.19
CA MET A 1 19.23 13.62 6.07
C MET A 1 17.89 14.21 5.67
N ILE A 2 17.69 15.52 5.81
CA ILE A 2 16.44 16.17 5.38
C ILE A 2 16.41 16.11 3.85
N SER A 3 15.39 15.48 3.27
CA SER A 3 15.18 15.52 1.81
C SER A 3 14.61 16.90 1.48
N LEU A 4 15.42 17.74 0.86
CA LEU A 4 15.00 19.06 0.39
C LEU A 4 14.46 18.93 -1.05
N PRO A 5 13.40 19.67 -1.41
CA PRO A 5 12.89 19.68 -2.77
C PRO A 5 13.98 20.15 -3.74
N VAL A 6 14.26 19.34 -4.76
CA VAL A 6 15.27 19.63 -5.78
C VAL A 6 14.69 20.62 -6.78
N PRO A 7 15.43 21.68 -7.19
CA PRO A 7 14.98 22.54 -8.28
C PRO A 7 14.75 21.70 -9.55
N PRO A 8 13.61 21.88 -10.26
CA PRO A 8 13.26 21.04 -11.42
C PRO A 8 14.25 21.12 -12.58
N ARG A 9 15.11 22.15 -12.65
CA ARG A 9 16.17 22.30 -13.66
C ARG A 9 17.57 22.00 -13.15
N LEU A 10 17.71 21.45 -11.94
CA LEU A 10 19.03 21.17 -11.38
C LEU A 10 19.72 20.05 -12.19
N PRO A 11 20.87 20.30 -12.85
CA PRO A 11 21.61 19.27 -13.54
C PRO A 11 22.10 18.20 -12.55
N GLY A 12 22.03 16.91 -12.91
CA GLY A 12 22.43 15.81 -12.02
C GLY A 12 23.83 15.91 -11.43
N ARG A 13 24.76 16.48 -12.20
CA ARG A 13 26.13 16.74 -11.74
C ARG A 13 26.21 17.68 -10.52
N LEU A 14 25.19 18.51 -10.28
CA LEU A 14 25.14 19.48 -9.17
C LEU A 14 24.36 18.98 -7.96
N TYR A 15 23.72 17.80 -8.05
CA TYR A 15 22.89 17.25 -6.99
C TYR A 15 23.64 17.08 -5.66
N ALA A 16 24.89 16.60 -5.73
CA ALA A 16 25.76 16.44 -4.56
C ALA A 16 26.05 17.78 -3.85
N ALA A 17 26.32 18.84 -4.62
CA ALA A 17 26.56 20.18 -4.10
C ALA A 17 25.28 20.79 -3.49
N PHE A 18 24.13 20.63 -4.16
CA PHE A 18 22.83 21.07 -3.65
C PHE A 18 22.50 20.45 -2.28
N ARG A 19 22.71 19.13 -2.14
CA ARG A 19 22.53 18.40 -0.87
C ARG A 19 23.43 18.90 0.25
N VAL A 20 24.65 19.35 -0.10
CA VAL A 20 25.62 19.90 0.85
C VAL A 20 25.21 21.30 1.29
N VAL A 21 24.79 22.19 0.38
CA VAL A 21 24.32 23.54 0.71
C VAL A 21 23.05 23.47 1.57
N GLY A 22 22.11 22.59 1.24
CA GLY A 22 20.98 22.29 2.11
C GLY A 22 19.97 23.42 2.28
N LEU A 23 19.75 24.24 1.23
CA LEU A 23 18.76 25.32 1.24
C LEU A 23 17.53 24.95 0.40
N GLU A 24 16.34 25.32 0.89
CA GLU A 24 15.09 25.19 0.13
C GLU A 24 15.07 26.18 -1.03
N TRP A 25 14.90 25.67 -2.25
CA TRP A 25 14.51 26.47 -3.41
C TRP A 25 12.99 26.36 -3.58
N PRO A 26 12.27 27.47 -3.84
CA PRO A 26 10.85 27.37 -4.16
C PRO A 26 10.69 26.57 -5.46
N ASP A 27 9.93 25.49 -5.40
CA ASP A 27 9.60 24.68 -6.58
C ASP A 27 8.75 25.52 -7.53
N LEU A 28 9.39 26.10 -8.54
CA LEU A 28 8.80 27.06 -9.46
C LEU A 28 8.95 26.56 -10.89
N PRO A 29 7.87 26.06 -11.50
CA PRO A 29 7.88 25.62 -12.89
C PRO A 29 7.83 26.83 -13.83
N LEU A 30 8.97 27.52 -14.01
CA LEU A 30 9.05 28.80 -14.75
C LEU A 30 8.53 28.69 -16.19
N GLU A 31 8.65 27.52 -16.81
CA GLU A 31 8.06 27.23 -18.12
C GLU A 31 6.53 27.39 -18.16
N ARG A 32 5.83 27.12 -17.05
CA ARG A 32 4.37 27.27 -16.94
C ARG A 32 3.97 28.74 -16.83
N TYR A 33 4.72 29.53 -16.04
CA TYR A 33 4.53 30.98 -15.99
C TYR A 33 4.81 31.63 -17.36
N ALA A 34 5.83 31.16 -18.07
CA ALA A 34 6.15 31.63 -19.41
C ALA A 34 5.04 31.29 -20.42
N ALA A 35 4.45 30.10 -20.30
CA ALA A 35 3.32 29.71 -21.15
C ALA A 35 2.07 30.53 -20.87
N LEU A 36 1.74 30.79 -19.60
CA LEU A 36 0.66 31.69 -19.22
C LEU A 36 0.89 33.12 -19.75
N ALA A 37 2.13 33.62 -19.66
CA ALA A 37 2.47 34.93 -20.21
C ALA A 37 2.25 35.01 -21.72
N ARG A 38 2.65 33.98 -22.48
CA ARG A 38 2.38 33.86 -23.92
C ARG A 38 0.89 33.84 -24.21
N ALA A 39 0.13 33.02 -23.49
CA ALA A 39 -1.32 32.94 -23.65
C ALA A 39 -2.01 34.30 -23.40
N ALA A 40 -1.62 35.01 -22.34
CA ALA A 40 -2.11 36.35 -22.04
C ALA A 40 -1.78 37.36 -23.15
N ARG A 41 -0.55 37.31 -23.68
CA ARG A 41 -0.11 38.19 -24.77
C ARG A 41 -0.90 37.94 -26.06
N ASP A 42 -1.08 36.67 -26.43
CA ASP A 42 -1.78 36.26 -27.64
C ASP A 42 -3.29 36.53 -27.55
N ALA A 43 -3.90 36.34 -26.39
CA ALA A 43 -5.28 36.73 -26.16
C ALA A 43 -5.45 38.25 -26.18
N GLY A 44 -4.50 39.00 -25.61
CA GLY A 44 -4.52 40.46 -25.62
C GLY A 44 -4.42 41.06 -27.02
N SER A 45 -3.64 40.45 -27.92
CA SER A 45 -3.53 40.89 -29.33
C SER A 45 -4.79 40.62 -30.15
N ARG A 46 -5.59 39.63 -29.75
CA ARG A 46 -6.85 39.25 -30.40
C ARG A 46 -8.10 39.86 -29.73
N ALA A 47 -7.96 40.50 -28.57
CA ALA A 47 -9.09 41.03 -27.81
C ALA A 47 -9.71 42.25 -28.51
N ALA A 48 -11.03 42.21 -28.73
CA ALA A 48 -11.78 43.32 -29.32
C ALA A 48 -11.96 44.51 -28.35
N ASP A 49 -12.04 44.24 -27.04
CA ASP A 49 -12.13 45.27 -26.00
C ASP A 49 -10.72 45.81 -25.64
N THR A 50 -10.51 47.10 -25.89
CA THR A 50 -9.25 47.81 -25.61
C THR A 50 -8.88 47.83 -24.11
N THR A 51 -9.85 47.74 -23.21
CA THR A 51 -9.62 47.64 -21.76
C THR A 51 -9.16 46.24 -21.38
N GLN A 52 -9.81 45.21 -21.91
CA GLN A 52 -9.39 43.82 -21.70
C GLN A 52 -8.00 43.55 -22.30
N ALA A 53 -7.73 44.05 -23.51
CA ALA A 53 -6.42 43.96 -24.17
C ALA A 53 -5.30 44.58 -23.31
N ARG A 54 -5.55 45.77 -22.71
CA ARG A 54 -4.60 46.45 -21.82
C ARG A 54 -4.32 45.65 -20.55
N HIS A 55 -5.35 45.08 -19.93
CA HIS A 55 -5.19 44.25 -18.72
C HIS A 55 -4.41 42.97 -19.02
N LEU A 56 -4.72 42.26 -20.12
CA LEU A 56 -3.98 41.07 -20.55
C LEU A 56 -2.51 41.37 -20.83
N ALA A 57 -2.22 42.47 -21.54
CA ALA A 57 -0.85 42.90 -21.80
C ALA A 57 -0.09 43.29 -20.52
N ALA A 58 -0.78 43.84 -19.51
CA ALA A 58 -0.17 44.14 -18.22
C ALA A 58 0.19 42.85 -17.46
N GLN A 59 -0.70 41.86 -17.42
CA GLN A 59 -0.40 40.58 -16.77
C GLN A 59 0.72 39.81 -17.49
N ALA A 60 0.73 39.80 -18.83
CA ALA A 60 1.80 39.19 -19.61
C ALA A 60 3.18 39.77 -19.25
N ARG A 61 3.30 41.11 -19.15
CA ARG A 61 4.57 41.77 -18.77
C ARG A 61 5.03 41.43 -17.35
N VAL A 62 4.10 41.33 -16.40
CA VAL A 62 4.44 40.94 -15.02
C VAL A 62 4.96 39.51 -14.99
N LEU A 63 4.29 38.58 -15.66
CA LEU A 63 4.69 37.17 -15.71
C LEU A 63 6.01 36.98 -16.47
N GLU A 64 6.23 37.69 -17.58
CA GLU A 64 7.52 37.71 -18.30
C GLU A 64 8.66 38.21 -17.43
N THR A 65 8.42 39.30 -16.68
CA THR A 65 9.40 39.86 -15.76
C THR A 65 9.71 38.87 -14.64
N PHE A 66 8.69 38.24 -14.08
CA PHE A 66 8.84 37.20 -13.06
C PHE A 66 9.69 36.02 -13.58
N VAL A 67 9.35 35.47 -14.75
CA VAL A 67 10.10 34.36 -15.37
C VAL A 67 11.56 34.73 -15.57
N ARG A 68 11.83 35.95 -16.05
CA ARG A 68 13.20 36.43 -16.26
C ARG A 68 13.98 36.55 -14.94
N VAL A 69 13.42 37.25 -13.95
CA VAL A 69 14.07 37.50 -12.66
C VAL A 69 14.34 36.19 -11.91
N MET A 70 13.36 35.28 -11.92
CA MET A 70 13.50 33.98 -11.29
C MET A 70 14.49 33.07 -12.01
N GLY A 71 14.51 33.09 -13.35
CA GLY A 71 15.49 32.36 -14.14
C GLY A 71 16.92 32.84 -13.89
N GLU A 72 17.13 34.17 -13.86
CA GLU A 72 18.43 34.76 -13.51
C GLU A 72 18.88 34.35 -12.09
N ALA A 73 17.95 34.28 -11.14
CA ALA A 73 18.25 33.85 -9.76
C ALA A 73 18.59 32.35 -9.66
N GLU A 74 17.91 31.49 -10.45
CA GLU A 74 18.14 30.06 -10.56
C GLU A 74 19.50 29.77 -11.24
N ASP A 75 19.79 30.43 -12.36
CA ASP A 75 21.06 30.30 -13.08
C ASP A 75 22.24 30.73 -12.21
N ALA A 76 22.09 31.84 -11.46
CA ALA A 76 23.10 32.25 -10.49
C ALA A 76 23.30 31.18 -9.40
N PHE A 77 22.25 30.45 -9.00
CA PHE A 77 22.37 29.40 -7.99
C PHE A 77 23.09 28.18 -8.53
N HIS A 78 22.76 27.78 -9.77
CA HIS A 78 23.50 26.73 -10.46
C HIS A 78 24.98 27.08 -10.62
N ALA A 79 25.31 28.34 -10.93
CA ALA A 79 26.69 28.81 -10.99
C ALA A 79 27.42 28.70 -9.64
N ASP A 80 26.78 29.09 -8.52
CA ASP A 80 27.35 28.92 -7.17
C ASP A 80 27.62 27.43 -6.85
N LEU A 81 26.73 26.53 -7.28
CA LEU A 81 26.87 25.07 -7.10
C LEU A 81 27.95 24.46 -8.00
N GLU A 82 28.09 24.95 -9.23
CA GLU A 82 29.15 24.56 -10.16
C GLU A 82 30.52 24.94 -9.60
N GLU A 83 30.68 26.19 -9.16
CA GLU A 83 31.92 26.67 -8.53
C GLU A 83 32.27 25.84 -7.29
N LEU A 84 31.29 25.55 -6.42
CA LEU A 84 31.49 24.68 -5.27
C LEU A 84 31.92 23.26 -5.68
N THR A 85 31.40 22.74 -6.79
CA THR A 85 31.76 21.41 -7.31
C THR A 85 33.17 21.36 -7.88
N GLU A 86 33.57 22.42 -8.60
CA GLU A 86 34.90 22.57 -9.20
C GLU A 86 35.98 22.74 -8.13
N ASP A 87 35.74 23.58 -7.12
CA ASP A 87 36.66 23.83 -5.99
C ASP A 87 37.04 22.54 -5.23
N HIS A 88 36.14 21.55 -5.22
CA HIS A 88 36.36 20.27 -4.54
C HIS A 88 36.85 19.16 -5.48
N GLY A 89 37.11 19.47 -6.75
CA GLY A 89 37.63 18.52 -7.74
C GLY A 89 36.60 17.47 -8.18
N GLY A 90 35.31 17.81 -8.12
CA GLY A 90 34.22 17.00 -8.65
C GLY A 90 33.14 16.58 -7.64
N PRO A 91 31.98 16.09 -8.12
CA PRO A 91 30.77 15.90 -7.32
C PRO A 91 30.91 14.90 -6.17
N HIS A 92 31.77 13.89 -6.30
CA HIS A 92 31.99 12.86 -5.27
C HIS A 92 32.82 13.34 -4.08
N ARG A 93 33.56 14.45 -4.21
CA ARG A 93 34.40 14.99 -3.13
C ARG A 93 33.65 16.04 -2.31
N VAL A 94 32.68 16.74 -2.90
CA VAL A 94 31.85 17.76 -2.22
C VAL A 94 31.07 17.16 -1.04
N THR A 95 30.59 15.93 -1.15
CA THR A 95 29.75 15.26 -0.14
C THR A 95 30.43 15.08 1.22
N GLY A 96 31.77 15.07 1.28
CA GLY A 96 32.56 14.95 2.51
C GLY A 96 32.83 16.28 3.24
N HIS A 97 32.43 17.42 2.67
CA HIS A 97 32.84 18.76 3.13
C HIS A 97 31.64 19.67 3.44
N ARG A 98 30.64 19.17 4.18
CA ARG A 98 29.39 19.89 4.49
C ARG A 98 29.59 21.21 5.26
N ASP A 99 30.64 21.28 6.07
CA ASP A 99 30.93 22.42 6.94
C ASP A 99 32.08 23.28 6.40
N CYS A 100 32.37 23.21 5.09
CA CYS A 100 33.41 24.05 4.52
C CYS A 100 32.98 25.53 4.44
N PRO A 101 33.91 26.49 4.64
CA PRO A 101 33.60 27.92 4.58
C PRO A 101 32.89 28.35 3.29
N ARG A 102 33.22 27.70 2.16
CA ARG A 102 32.61 27.99 0.86
C ARG A 102 31.14 27.60 0.79
N ALA A 103 30.77 26.44 1.36
CA ALA A 103 29.38 26.02 1.46
C ALA A 103 28.57 26.96 2.37
N GLU A 104 29.16 27.48 3.46
CA GLU A 104 28.49 28.47 4.32
C GLU A 104 28.34 29.83 3.63
N GLU A 105 29.33 30.27 2.86
CA GLU A 105 29.23 31.51 2.06
C GLU A 105 28.10 31.43 1.02
N VAL A 106 27.97 30.29 0.35
CA VAL A 106 26.83 30.02 -0.56
C VAL A 106 25.51 30.05 0.22
N ARG A 107 25.46 29.47 1.43
CA ARG A 107 24.26 29.50 2.28
C ARG A 107 23.86 30.92 2.69
N GLU A 108 24.79 31.74 3.17
CA GLU A 108 24.52 33.11 3.62
C GLU A 108 24.03 34.00 2.48
N ARG A 109 24.74 33.98 1.34
CA ARG A 109 24.38 34.74 0.14
C ARG A 109 22.97 34.38 -0.35
N ARG A 110 22.59 33.10 -0.19
CA ARG A 110 21.29 32.60 -0.63
C ARG A 110 20.18 32.83 0.39
N ARG A 111 20.40 32.74 1.70
CA ARG A 111 19.39 33.07 2.73
C ARG A 111 18.84 34.48 2.56
N ALA A 112 19.71 35.45 2.25
CA ALA A 112 19.31 36.84 2.00
C ALA A 112 18.41 37.00 0.76
N ASN A 113 18.65 36.21 -0.29
CA ASN A 113 17.89 36.28 -1.55
C ASN A 113 16.65 35.37 -1.55
N ALA A 114 16.66 34.26 -0.81
CA ALA A 114 15.61 33.24 -0.82
C ALA A 114 14.29 33.77 -0.25
N ALA A 115 14.31 34.55 0.84
CA ALA A 115 13.09 35.11 1.42
C ALA A 115 12.37 36.06 0.46
N ALA A 116 13.11 36.96 -0.18
CA ALA A 116 12.57 37.88 -1.19
C ALA A 116 12.05 37.14 -2.44
N THR A 117 12.74 36.06 -2.82
CA THR A 117 12.34 35.17 -3.92
C THR A 117 11.01 34.46 -3.63
N VAL A 118 10.86 33.90 -2.43
CA VAL A 118 9.63 33.23 -1.97
C VAL A 118 8.47 34.22 -1.88
N GLU A 119 8.70 35.41 -1.30
CA GLU A 119 7.68 36.46 -1.20
C GLU A 119 7.23 36.95 -2.58
N HIS A 120 8.18 37.20 -3.49
CA HIS A 120 7.86 37.63 -4.85
C HIS A 120 7.07 36.56 -5.61
N ALA A 121 7.47 35.29 -5.50
CA ALA A 121 6.76 34.17 -6.11
C ALA A 121 5.36 33.95 -5.51
N ALA A 122 5.20 34.14 -4.19
CA ALA A 122 3.89 34.13 -3.54
C ALA A 122 3.00 35.24 -4.11
N ARG A 123 3.48 36.48 -4.18
CA ARG A 123 2.72 37.63 -4.72
C ARG A 123 2.27 37.42 -6.17
N VAL A 124 3.18 36.99 -7.06
CA VAL A 124 2.82 36.73 -8.47
C VAL A 124 1.73 35.65 -8.57
N ARG A 125 1.82 34.62 -7.73
CA ARG A 125 0.88 33.51 -7.72
C ARG A 125 -0.49 33.86 -7.14
N THR A 126 -0.55 34.69 -6.09
CA THR A 126 -1.82 35.05 -5.43
C THR A 126 -2.52 36.21 -6.10
N GLU A 127 -1.79 37.16 -6.69
CA GLU A 127 -2.37 38.38 -7.26
C GLU A 127 -2.46 38.31 -8.79
N HIS A 128 -1.39 37.89 -9.48
CA HIS A 128 -1.30 38.05 -10.93
C HIS A 128 -1.81 36.83 -11.72
N VAL A 129 -1.51 35.62 -11.26
CA VAL A 129 -1.98 34.39 -11.92
C VAL A 129 -3.52 34.32 -11.96
N PRO A 130 -4.27 34.52 -10.85
CA PRO A 130 -5.73 34.42 -10.88
C PRO A 130 -6.37 35.48 -11.78
N LEU A 131 -5.83 36.70 -11.81
CA LEU A 131 -6.29 37.75 -12.71
C LEU A 131 -6.04 37.42 -14.17
N ALA A 132 -4.86 36.88 -14.51
CA ALA A 132 -4.54 36.46 -15.88
C ALA A 132 -5.48 35.35 -16.35
N VAL A 133 -5.69 34.33 -15.52
CA VAL A 133 -6.60 33.20 -15.79
C VAL A 133 -8.03 33.68 -16.00
N GLN A 134 -8.55 34.52 -15.10
CA GLN A 134 -9.90 35.09 -15.22
C GLN A 134 -10.10 35.87 -16.54
N LEU A 135 -9.09 36.65 -16.94
CA LEU A 135 -9.16 37.42 -18.20
C LEU A 135 -9.12 36.52 -19.43
N LEU A 136 -8.32 35.45 -19.39
CA LEU A 136 -8.19 34.47 -20.47
C LEU A 136 -9.44 33.59 -20.62
N GLU A 137 -10.12 33.28 -19.53
CA GLU A 137 -11.42 32.58 -19.58
C GLU A 137 -12.49 33.45 -20.24
N ARG A 138 -12.53 34.75 -19.91
CA ARG A 138 -13.47 35.69 -20.54
C ARG A 138 -13.26 35.86 -22.04
N THR A 139 -12.03 35.68 -22.54
CA THR A 139 -11.75 35.70 -23.99
C THR A 139 -11.97 34.35 -24.67
N GLY A 140 -12.24 33.28 -23.91
CA GLY A 140 -12.28 31.91 -24.42
C GLY A 140 -10.90 31.35 -24.80
N ALA A 141 -9.81 32.00 -24.40
CA ALA A 141 -8.45 31.54 -24.65
C ALA A 141 -8.02 30.40 -23.71
N LEU A 142 -8.73 30.22 -22.58
CA LEU A 142 -8.61 29.08 -21.68
C LEU A 142 -10.00 28.48 -21.40
N PRO A 143 -10.14 27.14 -21.45
CA PRO A 143 -11.40 26.48 -21.08
C PRO A 143 -11.61 26.51 -19.56
N SER A 144 -12.88 26.62 -19.13
CA SER A 144 -13.24 26.52 -17.72
C SER A 144 -13.03 25.12 -17.15
N ALA A 145 -13.03 24.07 -17.98
CA ALA A 145 -12.75 22.71 -17.59
C ALA A 145 -11.78 22.09 -18.62
N PRO A 146 -10.46 22.09 -18.36
CA PRO A 146 -9.48 21.49 -19.25
C PRO A 146 -9.68 19.98 -19.36
N ASP A 147 -9.53 19.43 -20.57
CA ASP A 147 -9.45 17.99 -20.79
C ASP A 147 -8.00 17.54 -20.66
N TYR A 148 -7.63 17.04 -19.48
CA TYR A 148 -6.27 16.54 -19.23
C TYR A 148 -5.99 15.16 -19.85
N ALA A 149 -7.02 14.47 -20.36
CA ALA A 149 -6.84 13.23 -21.12
C ALA A 149 -6.36 13.50 -22.55
N ASP A 150 -6.54 14.72 -23.05
CA ASP A 150 -6.06 15.17 -24.36
C ASP A 150 -4.94 16.21 -24.20
N PRO A 151 -3.67 15.80 -24.40
CA PRO A 151 -2.53 16.71 -24.40
C PRO A 151 -2.69 17.95 -25.26
N GLU A 152 -3.35 17.84 -26.41
CA GLU A 152 -3.55 18.92 -27.38
C GLU A 152 -4.62 19.91 -26.93
N ALA A 153 -5.55 19.48 -26.06
CA ALA A 153 -6.57 20.34 -25.46
C ALA A 153 -6.00 21.29 -24.38
N CYS A 154 -4.76 21.05 -23.94
CA CYS A 154 -4.05 21.86 -22.96
C CYS A 154 -2.74 22.47 -23.51
N PRO A 155 -2.77 23.26 -24.60
CA PRO A 155 -1.57 23.77 -25.28
C PRO A 155 -0.77 24.79 -24.46
N TRP A 156 -1.36 25.35 -23.40
CA TRP A 156 -0.67 26.25 -22.47
C TRP A 156 0.17 25.48 -21.44
N LEU A 157 0.00 24.16 -21.31
CA LEU A 157 0.88 23.34 -20.50
C LEU A 157 2.05 22.87 -21.36
N PRO A 158 3.30 23.18 -20.99
CA PRO A 158 4.43 22.54 -21.63
C PRO A 158 4.31 21.03 -21.44
N GLY A 159 4.81 20.26 -22.43
CA GLY A 159 4.97 18.81 -22.26
C GLY A 159 5.74 18.54 -20.97
N LEU A 160 5.38 17.47 -20.26
CA LEU A 160 6.17 17.06 -19.10
C LEU A 160 7.62 16.87 -19.59
N PRO A 161 8.62 17.52 -18.97
CA PRO A 161 10.00 17.24 -19.33
C PRO A 161 10.18 15.72 -19.24
N GLY A 162 10.78 15.10 -20.27
CA GLY A 162 11.14 13.69 -20.22
C GLY A 162 11.81 13.44 -18.88
N VAL A 163 11.26 12.50 -18.12
CA VAL A 163 11.46 12.30 -16.68
C VAL A 163 12.92 11.92 -16.38
N GLU A 164 13.81 12.91 -16.48
CA GLU A 164 15.13 12.98 -15.85
C GLU A 164 15.12 14.13 -14.84
N THR A 165 13.98 14.38 -14.18
CA THR A 165 14.00 15.15 -12.94
C THR A 165 14.82 14.34 -11.94
N HIS A 166 15.79 14.95 -11.26
CA HIS A 166 16.55 14.29 -10.17
C HIS A 166 15.72 14.04 -8.90
N ASP A 167 14.41 14.00 -9.08
CA ASP A 167 13.41 13.45 -8.20
C ASP A 167 12.24 13.00 -9.12
N PRO A 168 12.08 11.71 -9.39
CA PRO A 168 10.77 11.15 -9.19
C PRO A 168 10.93 10.14 -8.06
N PRO A 169 10.09 10.17 -7.03
CA PRO A 169 9.93 8.94 -6.28
C PRO A 169 9.29 7.84 -7.17
N ARG A 170 8.78 8.16 -8.38
CA ARG A 170 7.81 7.28 -9.08
C ARG A 170 7.96 7.27 -10.61
N PRO A 171 8.49 6.18 -11.20
CA PRO A 171 8.35 5.98 -12.63
C PRO A 171 6.88 5.70 -12.97
N LEU A 172 6.39 6.29 -14.08
CA LEU A 172 5.07 5.96 -14.64
C LEU A 172 4.92 4.46 -14.92
N ALA A 173 6.04 3.75 -15.13
CA ALA A 173 6.09 2.30 -15.28
C ALA A 173 5.54 1.51 -14.07
N ALA A 174 5.46 2.12 -12.88
CA ALA A 174 4.84 1.50 -11.70
C ALA A 174 3.30 1.41 -11.81
N LEU A 175 2.70 2.20 -12.70
CA LEU A 175 1.28 2.08 -13.06
C LEU A 175 1.13 0.98 -14.11
N THR A 176 0.64 -0.17 -13.68
CA THR A 176 0.41 -1.35 -14.52
C THR A 176 -0.81 -1.17 -15.44
N ALA A 177 -1.02 -2.13 -16.35
CA ALA A 177 -2.19 -2.20 -17.22
C ALA A 177 -2.43 -0.97 -18.11
N GLY A 178 -1.36 -0.26 -18.50
CA GLY A 178 -1.44 0.91 -19.38
C GLY A 178 -1.94 2.19 -18.71
N ARG A 179 -1.99 2.25 -17.37
CA ARG A 179 -2.47 3.44 -16.63
C ARG A 179 -1.48 4.61 -16.56
N GLY A 180 -0.33 4.51 -17.23
CA GLY A 180 0.63 5.61 -17.36
C GLY A 180 0.02 6.91 -17.89
N LEU A 181 -0.90 6.83 -18.86
CA LEU A 181 -1.60 8.01 -19.40
C LEU A 181 -2.51 8.69 -18.37
N ALA A 182 -3.18 7.93 -17.51
CA ALA A 182 -3.96 8.48 -16.39
C ALA A 182 -3.05 9.16 -15.34
N GLY A 183 -1.90 8.56 -15.07
CA GLY A 183 -0.88 9.15 -14.19
C GLY A 183 -0.34 10.47 -14.74
N GLU A 184 -0.02 10.50 -16.05
CA GLU A 184 0.39 11.71 -16.74
C GLU A 184 -0.68 12.81 -16.68
N ALA A 185 -1.96 12.47 -16.94
CA ALA A 185 -3.06 13.42 -16.86
C ALA A 185 -3.20 14.04 -15.45
N LEU A 186 -3.05 13.22 -14.39
CA LEU A 186 -3.04 13.71 -13.01
C LEU A 186 -1.84 14.62 -12.70
N LEU A 187 -0.65 14.28 -13.17
CA LEU A 187 0.55 15.10 -12.99
C LEU A 187 0.41 16.45 -13.72
N ARG A 188 -0.20 16.44 -14.92
CA ARG A 188 -0.53 17.66 -15.66
C ARG A 188 -1.53 18.53 -14.92
N TRP A 189 -2.60 17.94 -14.38
CA TRP A 189 -3.55 18.67 -13.53
C TRP A 189 -2.89 19.27 -12.29
N ARG A 190 -2.12 18.47 -11.53
CA ARG A 190 -1.38 18.94 -10.34
C ARG A 190 -0.50 20.13 -10.68
N GLY A 191 0.08 20.10 -11.87
CA GLY A 191 0.97 21.13 -12.35
C GLY A 191 0.31 22.36 -12.98
N ASP A 192 -0.97 22.29 -13.34
CA ASP A 192 -1.62 23.36 -14.09
C ASP A 192 -1.93 24.56 -13.21
N LEU A 193 -1.23 25.68 -13.46
CA LEU A 193 -1.46 26.95 -12.76
C LEU A 193 -2.82 27.57 -13.12
N CYS A 194 -3.38 27.23 -14.27
CA CYS A 194 -4.62 27.77 -14.81
C CYS A 194 -5.82 26.84 -14.61
N GLY A 195 -5.54 25.61 -14.18
CA GLY A 195 -6.51 24.56 -13.98
C GLY A 195 -7.37 24.77 -12.73
N PRO A 196 -8.52 24.09 -12.66
CA PRO A 196 -9.32 24.07 -11.43
C PRO A 196 -8.53 23.48 -10.26
N ALA A 197 -8.73 24.05 -9.07
CA ALA A 197 -8.10 23.56 -7.85
C ALA A 197 -8.57 22.15 -7.45
N VAL A 198 -9.73 21.71 -7.95
CA VAL A 198 -10.28 20.37 -7.73
C VAL A 198 -10.13 19.51 -8.98
N CYS A 199 -9.72 18.26 -8.82
CA CYS A 199 -9.86 17.22 -9.85
C CYS A 199 -10.70 16.08 -9.29
N VAL A 200 -11.65 15.61 -10.09
CA VAL A 200 -12.46 14.43 -9.78
C VAL A 200 -11.94 13.25 -10.56
N VAL A 201 -11.52 12.21 -9.85
CA VAL A 201 -11.25 10.90 -10.44
C VAL A 201 -12.52 10.06 -10.32
N THR A 202 -13.04 9.58 -11.45
CA THR A 202 -14.26 8.79 -11.52
C THR A 202 -14.11 7.58 -12.44
N GLY A 203 -15.17 6.80 -12.57
CA GLY A 203 -15.23 5.59 -13.39
C GLY A 203 -15.82 4.39 -12.65
N ALA A 204 -16.03 3.29 -13.39
CA ALA A 204 -16.67 2.09 -12.91
C ALA A 204 -15.93 1.44 -11.74
N SER A 205 -16.63 0.58 -11.01
CA SER A 205 -15.98 -0.29 -10.02
C SER A 205 -14.88 -1.11 -10.72
N GLY A 206 -13.72 -1.24 -10.08
CA GLY A 206 -12.56 -1.93 -10.67
C GLY A 206 -11.73 -1.11 -11.66
N ALA A 207 -12.12 0.11 -12.06
CA ALA A 207 -11.35 0.89 -13.06
C ALA A 207 -9.92 1.33 -12.64
N GLY A 208 -9.45 0.95 -11.45
CA GLY A 208 -8.09 1.28 -10.97
C GLY A 208 -7.97 2.61 -10.22
N LYS A 209 -9.08 3.24 -9.82
CA LYS A 209 -9.09 4.54 -9.10
C LYS A 209 -8.22 4.53 -7.85
N THR A 210 -8.45 3.59 -6.93
CA THR A 210 -7.68 3.45 -5.69
C THR A 210 -6.19 3.31 -5.97
N ARG A 211 -5.81 2.48 -6.94
CA ARG A 211 -4.41 2.25 -7.32
C ARG A 211 -3.75 3.49 -7.89
N LEU A 212 -4.46 4.22 -8.76
CA LEU A 212 -3.96 5.48 -9.32
C LEU A 212 -3.77 6.54 -8.22
N LEU A 213 -4.71 6.65 -7.28
CA LEU A 213 -4.60 7.58 -6.17
C LEU A 213 -3.47 7.22 -5.21
N ALA A 214 -3.34 5.95 -4.82
CA ALA A 214 -2.25 5.46 -3.98
C ALA A 214 -0.87 5.72 -4.62
N TRP A 215 -0.75 5.47 -5.92
CA TRP A 215 0.44 5.86 -6.69
C TRP A 215 0.65 7.38 -6.67
N PHE A 216 -0.40 8.18 -6.76
CA PHE A 216 -0.27 9.63 -6.82
C PHE A 216 0.14 10.25 -5.46
N THR A 217 -0.28 9.66 -4.33
CA THR A 217 -0.14 10.24 -2.98
C THR A 217 0.95 9.64 -2.11
N ASP A 218 1.77 8.72 -2.64
CA ASP A 218 2.72 7.94 -1.82
C ASP A 218 2.06 7.24 -0.64
N SER A 219 0.90 6.64 -0.90
CA SER A 219 0.13 5.92 0.10
C SER A 219 0.00 4.46 -0.32
N SER A 220 -0.13 3.57 0.67
CA SER A 220 -0.70 2.25 0.39
C SER A 220 -2.23 2.42 0.24
N CYS A 221 -2.94 1.52 -0.45
CA CYS A 221 -4.41 1.65 -0.48
C CYS A 221 -5.10 1.42 0.85
N ARG A 222 -4.38 0.78 1.78
CA ARG A 222 -4.83 0.44 3.12
C ARG A 222 -4.61 1.62 4.05
N ASP A 223 -3.44 2.23 3.95
CA ASP A 223 -2.99 3.35 4.75
C ASP A 223 -2.91 4.59 3.86
N TRP A 224 -4.04 5.31 3.81
CA TRP A 224 -4.10 6.64 3.20
C TRP A 224 -3.25 7.69 3.95
N SER A 225 -2.53 7.31 5.01
CA SER A 225 -1.50 8.16 5.60
C SER A 225 -0.28 8.17 4.68
N GLY A 226 0.05 9.35 4.13
CA GLY A 226 1.28 9.56 3.35
C GLY A 226 2.55 9.25 4.15
N PRO A 227 3.73 9.31 3.52
CA PRO A 227 4.99 8.88 4.14
C PRO A 227 5.26 9.66 5.42
N THR A 228 5.20 8.97 6.56
CA THR A 228 5.68 9.45 7.85
C THR A 228 7.21 9.37 7.90
N ALA A 229 7.89 10.00 6.93
CA ALA A 229 9.33 10.21 7.05
C ALA A 229 9.56 11.29 8.11
N PHE A 230 10.01 10.88 9.30
CA PHE A 230 10.36 11.76 10.40
C PHE A 230 11.20 12.95 9.91
N GLY A 231 10.61 14.16 9.96
CA GLY A 231 11.32 15.43 9.77
C GLY A 231 11.26 16.08 8.39
N ALA A 232 10.52 15.54 7.41
CA ALA A 232 10.27 16.24 6.13
C ALA A 232 8.94 17.03 6.17
N PRO A 233 8.83 18.18 5.47
CA PRO A 233 7.57 18.88 5.40
C PRO A 233 6.56 18.11 4.53
N VAL A 234 5.51 17.57 5.15
CA VAL A 234 4.33 16.97 4.50
C VAL A 234 3.67 17.97 3.53
N ARG A 235 3.86 17.74 2.22
CA ARG A 235 3.24 18.50 1.10
C ARG A 235 2.04 17.80 0.49
N GLU A 236 1.80 16.56 0.89
CA GLU A 236 0.71 15.72 0.40
C GLU A 236 0.04 15.07 1.61
N ALA A 237 -1.29 15.10 1.64
CA ALA A 237 -2.09 14.41 2.63
C ALA A 237 -3.23 13.67 1.93
N ALA A 238 -3.57 12.48 2.40
CA ALA A 238 -4.61 11.69 1.76
C ALA A 238 -5.51 11.02 2.81
N ILE A 239 -6.79 10.82 2.50
CA ILE A 239 -7.71 10.08 3.36
C ILE A 239 -8.68 9.25 2.52
N SER A 240 -9.12 8.13 3.07
CA SER A 240 -10.41 7.55 2.70
C SER A 240 -11.50 8.19 3.55
N ALA A 241 -12.49 8.81 2.92
CA ALA A 241 -13.67 9.38 3.57
C ALA A 241 -14.78 8.33 3.79
N ALA A 242 -14.63 7.13 3.22
CA ALA A 242 -15.65 6.09 3.28
C ALA A 242 -16.02 5.75 4.73
N GLY A 243 -17.30 5.90 5.07
CA GLY A 243 -17.85 5.64 6.40
C GLY A 243 -17.45 6.64 7.50
N ARG A 244 -16.70 7.69 7.18
CA ARG A 244 -16.27 8.72 8.14
C ARG A 244 -17.21 9.91 8.18
N GLU A 245 -17.29 10.57 9.33
CA GLU A 245 -17.94 11.87 9.50
C GLU A 245 -16.99 13.03 9.12
N LEU A 246 -17.52 14.26 9.02
CA LEU A 246 -16.75 15.45 8.67
C LEU A 246 -15.55 15.70 9.61
N SER A 247 -15.80 15.64 10.92
CA SER A 247 -14.80 15.87 11.96
C SER A 247 -13.65 14.86 11.90
N GLU A 248 -13.97 13.59 11.63
CA GLU A 248 -12.99 12.51 11.48
C GLU A 248 -12.12 12.68 10.22
N CYS A 249 -12.72 13.15 9.12
CA CYS A 249 -11.99 13.49 7.90
C CYS A 249 -11.00 14.64 8.15
N ALA A 250 -11.47 15.73 8.76
CA ALA A 250 -10.66 16.90 9.05
C ALA A 250 -9.52 16.59 10.03
N ARG A 251 -9.81 15.83 11.10
CA ARG A 251 -8.82 15.40 12.10
C ARG A 251 -7.75 14.50 11.48
N ALA A 252 -8.14 13.55 10.63
CA ALA A 252 -7.19 12.65 9.97
C ALA A 252 -6.20 13.41 9.06
N LEU A 253 -6.68 14.41 8.31
CA LEU A 253 -5.82 15.29 7.52
C LEU A 253 -4.95 16.17 8.43
N TYR A 254 -5.51 16.73 9.49
CA TYR A 254 -4.77 17.56 10.45
C TYR A 254 -3.58 16.80 11.04
N THR A 255 -3.80 15.55 11.51
CA THR A 255 -2.75 14.72 12.10
C THR A 255 -1.60 14.45 11.11
N GLN A 256 -1.88 14.29 9.82
CA GLN A 256 -0.82 14.12 8.81
C GLN A 256 0.03 15.40 8.66
N PHE A 257 -0.59 16.58 8.71
CA PHE A 257 0.18 17.83 8.63
C PHE A 257 0.98 18.16 9.89
N THR A 258 0.54 17.71 11.08
CA THR A 258 1.18 18.04 12.37
C THR A 258 2.07 16.94 12.95
N GLY A 259 1.96 15.70 12.47
CA GLY A 259 2.64 14.52 13.01
C GLY A 259 1.87 13.85 14.17
N ALA A 260 2.03 12.53 14.32
CA ALA A 260 1.41 11.75 15.39
C ALA A 260 1.93 12.19 16.78
N GLY A 261 1.03 12.44 17.73
CA GLY A 261 1.37 12.75 19.13
C GLY A 261 1.38 14.24 19.52
N ARG A 262 1.19 15.18 18.57
CA ARG A 262 0.83 16.56 18.93
C ARG A 262 -0.68 16.64 19.11
N ALA A 263 -1.13 16.80 20.36
CA ALA A 263 -2.52 17.11 20.63
C ALA A 263 -2.95 18.34 19.81
N GLU A 264 -4.22 18.36 19.36
CA GLU A 264 -4.84 19.60 18.91
C GLU A 264 -4.58 20.70 19.95
N PRO A 265 -4.39 21.97 19.56
CA PRO A 265 -4.22 23.02 20.54
C PRO A 265 -5.38 22.97 21.55
N ASP A 266 -5.06 22.90 22.85
CA ASP A 266 -6.00 22.77 23.99
C ASP A 266 -7.07 23.90 24.10
N GLY A 267 -7.20 24.76 23.10
CA GLY A 267 -8.11 25.92 23.04
C GLY A 267 -9.30 25.77 22.09
N LEU A 268 -9.69 24.55 21.70
CA LEU A 268 -10.94 24.31 20.93
C LEU A 268 -12.21 24.30 21.81
N ARG A 269 -12.07 24.53 23.12
CA ARG A 269 -13.17 24.96 23.99
C ARG A 269 -13.31 26.47 23.86
N ASP A 270 -14.54 26.94 23.69
CA ASP A 270 -15.03 28.29 23.35
C ASP A 270 -14.42 29.55 24.01
N GLU A 271 -13.35 29.49 24.80
CA GLU A 271 -12.96 30.60 25.71
C GLU A 271 -11.72 31.43 25.32
N ASP A 272 -10.92 31.05 24.30
CA ASP A 272 -9.69 31.80 23.94
C ASP A 272 -9.74 32.47 22.55
N ALA A 273 -10.84 33.17 22.25
CA ALA A 273 -10.81 34.21 21.20
C ALA A 273 -9.91 35.37 21.69
N PRO A 274 -9.05 35.97 20.85
CA PRO A 274 -8.16 37.04 21.27
C PRO A 274 -8.98 38.26 21.73
N GLY A 275 -9.03 38.47 23.04
CA GLY A 275 -9.61 39.65 23.66
C GLY A 275 -8.82 40.91 23.31
N GLY A 276 -9.23 41.59 22.24
CA GLY A 276 -9.07 43.04 22.06
C GLY A 276 -10.26 43.77 22.67
N PRO A 277 -10.09 45.02 23.17
CA PRO A 277 -11.00 45.61 24.14
C PRO A 277 -12.40 45.83 23.59
N ALA A 278 -13.38 45.60 24.46
CA ALA A 278 -14.81 45.72 24.25
C ALA A 278 -15.21 46.93 23.38
N SER A 279 -15.70 46.63 22.18
CA SER A 279 -16.71 47.46 21.50
C SER A 279 -17.87 46.54 21.18
N GLY A 280 -19.03 46.84 21.77
CA GLY A 280 -20.20 45.96 21.74
C GLY A 280 -20.75 45.74 20.33
N GLY A 281 -20.98 44.47 20.00
CA GLY A 281 -21.69 44.02 18.81
C GLY A 281 -21.67 42.49 18.73
N ASP A 282 -22.85 41.89 18.81
CA ASP A 282 -23.21 40.46 18.68
C ASP A 282 -22.08 39.46 18.39
N GLY A 283 -21.74 38.67 19.41
CA GLY A 283 -20.91 37.48 19.29
C GLY A 283 -21.66 36.34 18.60
N GLY A 284 -21.45 36.21 17.29
CA GLY A 284 -21.70 34.97 16.55
C GLY A 284 -20.37 34.30 16.23
N ALA A 285 -20.11 33.13 16.79
CA ALA A 285 -19.01 32.29 16.33
C ALA A 285 -19.13 32.09 14.81
N ALA A 286 -18.02 32.27 14.07
CA ALA A 286 -18.03 32.08 12.62
C ALA A 286 -18.58 30.67 12.28
N PRO A 287 -19.57 30.54 11.37
CA PRO A 287 -20.18 29.25 11.05
C PRO A 287 -19.14 28.29 10.46
N GLY A 288 -19.14 27.03 10.92
CA GLY A 288 -18.33 25.93 10.37
C GLY A 288 -17.69 25.02 11.44
N ASP A 289 -17.41 23.77 11.05
CA ASP A 289 -16.76 22.77 11.91
C ASP A 289 -15.37 23.22 12.43
N PRO A 290 -15.10 23.08 13.74
CA PRO A 290 -13.88 23.60 14.35
C PRO A 290 -12.61 22.85 13.92
N HIS A 291 -12.69 21.55 13.59
CA HIS A 291 -11.55 20.78 13.08
C HIS A 291 -11.19 21.21 11.66
N CYS A 292 -12.19 21.52 10.83
CA CYS A 292 -11.95 22.09 9.49
C CYS A 292 -11.20 23.42 9.58
N ARG A 293 -11.58 24.31 10.50
CA ARG A 293 -10.88 25.59 10.73
C ARG A 293 -9.44 25.37 11.19
N ALA A 294 -9.20 24.43 12.11
CA ALA A 294 -7.86 24.11 12.59
C ALA A 294 -6.95 23.60 11.46
N LEU A 295 -7.47 22.70 10.60
CA LEU A 295 -6.78 22.20 9.42
C LEU A 295 -6.40 23.33 8.45
N LEU A 296 -7.37 24.17 8.08
CA LEU A 296 -7.13 25.31 7.18
C LEU A 296 -6.07 26.26 7.76
N ALA A 297 -6.13 26.55 9.06
CA ALA A 297 -5.14 27.39 9.73
C ALA A 297 -3.74 26.77 9.74
N VAL A 298 -3.61 25.45 9.83
CA VAL A 298 -2.30 24.77 9.71
C VAL A 298 -1.76 24.87 8.30
N ILE A 299 -2.59 24.60 7.28
CA ILE A 299 -2.20 24.68 5.87
C ILE A 299 -1.76 26.11 5.51
N VAL A 300 -2.56 27.11 5.89
CA VAL A 300 -2.25 28.54 5.64
C VAL A 300 -0.97 28.98 6.34
N ARG A 301 -0.77 28.61 7.61
CA ARG A 301 0.46 28.94 8.36
C ARG A 301 1.70 28.30 7.75
N ARG A 302 1.56 27.12 7.16
CA ARG A 302 2.66 26.42 6.50
C ARG A 302 3.11 27.13 5.23
N GLY A 303 2.15 27.55 4.41
CA GLY A 303 2.40 28.16 3.11
C GLY A 303 3.00 27.19 2.08
N GLY A 304 2.90 27.56 0.80
CA GLY A 304 3.42 26.76 -0.32
C GLY A 304 2.50 25.63 -0.78
N PRO A 305 2.84 24.96 -1.90
CA PRO A 305 1.96 24.00 -2.57
C PRO A 305 1.62 22.79 -1.70
N VAL A 306 0.33 22.47 -1.61
CA VAL A 306 -0.20 21.32 -0.89
C VAL A 306 -1.19 20.57 -1.77
N THR A 307 -1.09 19.23 -1.77
CA THR A 307 -2.08 18.37 -2.40
C THR A 307 -2.84 17.59 -1.33
N VAL A 308 -4.18 17.66 -1.35
CA VAL A 308 -5.07 16.91 -0.47
C VAL A 308 -5.88 15.93 -1.31
N THR A 309 -5.83 14.64 -0.96
CA THR A 309 -6.61 13.60 -1.64
C THR A 309 -7.71 13.07 -0.72
N ILE A 310 -8.94 13.05 -1.21
CA ILE A 310 -10.13 12.56 -0.50
C ILE A 310 -10.77 11.47 -1.35
N ALA A 311 -10.55 10.21 -0.97
CA ALA A 311 -11.12 9.06 -1.66
C ALA A 311 -12.49 8.66 -1.08
N GLY A 312 -13.39 8.19 -1.95
CA GLY A 312 -14.71 7.68 -1.57
C GLY A 312 -15.64 8.74 -0.99
N LEU A 313 -15.69 9.94 -1.56
CA LEU A 313 -16.56 11.01 -1.06
C LEU A 313 -18.04 10.59 -1.06
N ASP A 314 -18.50 9.85 -2.07
CA ASP A 314 -19.87 9.31 -2.15
C ASP A 314 -20.16 8.20 -1.13
N ALA A 315 -19.11 7.62 -0.52
CA ALA A 315 -19.22 6.60 0.52
C ALA A 315 -19.05 7.18 1.94
N CYS A 316 -18.90 8.50 2.08
CA CYS A 316 -18.80 9.20 3.36
C CYS A 316 -20.13 9.17 4.14
N ALA A 317 -20.08 9.27 5.48
CA ALA A 317 -21.30 9.38 6.29
C ALA A 317 -22.05 10.71 6.04
N GLU A 318 -21.30 11.78 5.75
CA GLU A 318 -21.82 13.14 5.54
C GLU A 318 -21.29 13.77 4.23
N PRO A 319 -21.57 13.18 3.05
CA PRO A 319 -20.89 13.52 1.79
C PRO A 319 -21.09 14.99 1.37
N ALA A 320 -22.29 15.54 1.56
CA ALA A 320 -22.59 16.94 1.25
C ALA A 320 -21.84 17.91 2.18
N ARG A 321 -21.74 17.59 3.48
CA ARG A 321 -21.01 18.43 4.44
C ARG A 321 -19.51 18.40 4.18
N VAL A 322 -18.94 17.24 3.86
CA VAL A 322 -17.52 17.13 3.47
C VAL A 322 -17.25 17.93 2.18
N ALA A 323 -18.14 17.88 1.20
CA ALA A 323 -17.99 18.71 0.00
C ALA A 323 -18.05 20.22 0.30
N ASP A 324 -19.00 20.66 1.12
CA ASP A 324 -19.27 22.08 1.40
C ASP A 324 -18.32 22.72 2.43
N GLU A 325 -18.00 22.01 3.51
CA GLU A 325 -17.25 22.52 4.67
C GLU A 325 -15.75 22.15 4.64
N LEU A 326 -15.34 21.15 3.84
CA LEU A 326 -13.95 20.73 3.71
C LEU A 326 -13.39 20.91 2.30
N VAL A 327 -13.97 20.27 1.27
CA VAL A 327 -13.45 20.33 -0.11
C VAL A 327 -13.50 21.75 -0.66
N ARG A 328 -14.64 22.45 -0.56
CA ARG A 328 -14.79 23.80 -1.10
C ARG A 328 -13.84 24.81 -0.43
N PRO A 329 -13.70 24.89 0.91
CA PRO A 329 -12.74 25.78 1.54
C PRO A 329 -11.28 25.47 1.18
N LEU A 330 -10.90 24.19 1.11
CA LEU A 330 -9.55 23.80 0.65
C LEU A 330 -9.31 24.26 -0.80
N ALA A 331 -10.28 24.10 -1.68
CA ALA A 331 -10.17 24.53 -3.08
C ALA A 331 -10.09 26.05 -3.29
N GLN A 332 -10.45 26.85 -2.28
CA GLN A 332 -10.32 28.31 -2.31
C GLN A 332 -8.93 28.80 -1.90
N LEU A 333 -8.09 27.92 -1.32
CA LEU A 333 -6.73 28.29 -0.96
C LEU A 333 -5.82 28.29 -2.20
N PRO A 334 -5.01 29.34 -2.42
CA PRO A 334 -4.28 29.55 -3.68
C PRO A 334 -3.21 28.50 -3.99
N ASP A 335 -2.67 27.86 -2.95
CA ASP A 335 -1.62 26.84 -3.06
C ASP A 335 -2.12 25.41 -2.83
N VAL A 336 -3.45 25.21 -2.71
CA VAL A 336 -4.01 23.90 -2.44
C VAL A 336 -4.62 23.30 -3.69
N ARG A 337 -4.30 22.04 -3.94
CA ARG A 337 -4.95 21.19 -4.94
C ARG A 337 -5.70 20.09 -4.21
N VAL A 338 -6.94 19.84 -4.60
CA VAL A 338 -7.80 18.83 -3.99
C VAL A 338 -8.15 17.77 -5.02
N LEU A 339 -7.71 16.54 -4.79
CA LEU A 339 -8.06 15.39 -5.60
C LEU A 339 -9.20 14.64 -4.91
N VAL A 340 -10.32 14.46 -5.60
CA VAL A 340 -11.53 13.82 -5.04
C VAL A 340 -11.84 12.58 -5.86
N GLU A 341 -11.99 11.43 -5.22
CA GLU A 341 -12.62 10.27 -5.85
C GLU A 341 -14.08 10.18 -5.46
N THR A 342 -14.95 10.21 -6.48
CA THR A 342 -16.39 10.06 -6.32
C THR A 342 -17.05 9.62 -7.62
N ARG A 343 -18.15 8.87 -7.49
CA ARG A 343 -19.07 8.62 -8.61
C ARG A 343 -20.15 9.70 -8.74
N ASP A 344 -20.47 10.40 -7.64
CA ASP A 344 -21.49 11.44 -7.63
C ASP A 344 -20.86 12.83 -7.67
N ARG A 345 -20.66 13.31 -8.90
CA ARG A 345 -20.10 14.65 -9.15
C ARG A 345 -21.03 15.78 -8.70
N GLN A 346 -22.33 15.52 -8.49
CA GLN A 346 -23.28 16.55 -8.08
C GLN A 346 -22.99 17.06 -6.68
N LEU A 347 -22.32 16.25 -5.84
CA LEU A 347 -21.87 16.63 -4.50
C LEU A 347 -21.00 17.88 -4.47
N LEU A 348 -20.25 18.17 -5.54
CA LEU A 348 -19.38 19.34 -5.60
C LEU A 348 -20.13 20.65 -5.95
N GLY A 349 -21.41 20.56 -6.32
CA GLY A 349 -22.24 21.70 -6.69
C GLY A 349 -21.61 22.56 -7.79
N HIS A 350 -21.38 23.84 -7.50
CA HIS A 350 -20.75 24.79 -8.43
C HIS A 350 -19.23 24.91 -8.29
N THR A 351 -18.60 24.06 -7.45
CA THR A 351 -17.14 24.06 -7.31
C THR A 351 -16.53 23.62 -8.64
N ARG A 352 -15.73 24.50 -9.25
CA ARG A 352 -15.06 24.23 -10.52
C ARG A 352 -14.07 23.08 -10.35
N HIS A 353 -14.15 22.07 -11.22
CA HIS A 353 -13.33 20.88 -11.14
C HIS A 353 -12.97 20.34 -12.53
N ALA A 354 -11.84 19.65 -12.62
CA ALA A 354 -11.51 18.79 -13.74
C ALA A 354 -12.10 17.39 -13.51
N VAL A 355 -12.25 16.61 -14.58
CA VAL A 355 -12.73 15.23 -14.49
C VAL A 355 -11.75 14.32 -15.21
N LEU A 356 -11.26 13.30 -14.51
CA LEU A 356 -10.55 12.17 -15.06
C LEU A 356 -11.41 10.93 -14.88
N ASP A 357 -12.12 10.57 -15.94
CA ASP A 357 -12.94 9.36 -15.97
C ASP A 357 -12.10 8.18 -16.44
N LEU A 358 -11.79 7.25 -15.52
CA LEU A 358 -10.94 6.10 -15.82
C LEU A 358 -11.59 5.08 -16.77
N ASP A 359 -12.88 5.23 -17.08
CA ASP A 359 -13.53 4.47 -18.15
C ASP A 359 -13.27 5.08 -19.54
N ASP A 360 -12.67 6.27 -19.64
CA ASP A 360 -12.22 6.84 -20.90
C ASP A 360 -11.01 6.05 -21.44
N PRO A 361 -11.10 5.42 -22.62
CA PRO A 361 -10.01 4.64 -23.19
C PRO A 361 -8.75 5.48 -23.46
N ARG A 362 -8.86 6.80 -23.65
CA ARG A 362 -7.70 7.69 -23.82
C ARG A 362 -6.76 7.69 -22.62
N LEU A 363 -7.26 7.33 -21.43
CA LEU A 363 -6.50 7.23 -20.19
C LEU A 363 -5.87 5.85 -19.94
N THR A 364 -5.97 4.92 -20.92
CA THR A 364 -5.41 3.57 -20.81
C THR A 364 -4.71 3.18 -22.10
N GLU A 365 -3.39 3.05 -22.05
CA GLU A 365 -2.59 2.64 -23.20
C GLU A 365 -2.93 1.19 -23.60
N ARG A 366 -3.43 1.03 -24.84
CA ARG A 366 -3.98 -0.25 -25.29
C ARG A 366 -2.94 -1.38 -25.36
N ALA A 367 -1.74 -1.11 -25.87
CA ALA A 367 -0.69 -2.11 -26.01
C ALA A 367 -0.20 -2.61 -24.63
N ALA A 368 0.03 -1.69 -23.69
CA ALA A 368 0.41 -2.02 -22.33
C ALA A 368 -0.70 -2.78 -21.58
N PHE A 369 -1.97 -2.45 -21.81
CA PHE A 369 -3.11 -3.19 -21.27
C PHE A 369 -3.17 -4.64 -21.79
N ASP A 370 -3.04 -4.84 -23.10
CA ASP A 370 -3.07 -6.18 -23.72
C ASP A 370 -1.90 -7.06 -23.24
N ALA A 371 -0.70 -6.49 -23.15
CA ALA A 371 0.48 -7.20 -22.63
C ALA A 371 0.31 -7.58 -21.15
N TRP A 372 -0.20 -6.67 -20.32
CA TRP A 372 -0.51 -6.94 -18.92
C TRP A 372 -1.58 -8.04 -18.77
N TYR A 373 -2.66 -7.99 -19.56
CA TYR A 373 -3.71 -9.02 -19.52
C TYR A 373 -3.15 -10.42 -19.82
N GLY A 374 -2.29 -10.55 -20.83
CA GLY A 374 -1.64 -11.82 -21.16
C GLY A 374 -0.77 -12.35 -20.01
N ALA A 375 -0.06 -11.46 -19.30
CA ALA A 375 0.69 -11.84 -18.10
C ALA A 375 -0.25 -12.36 -16.99
N GLU A 376 -1.37 -11.67 -16.75
CA GLU A 376 -2.39 -12.09 -15.78
C GLU A 376 -3.00 -13.46 -16.13
N GLU A 377 -3.30 -13.72 -17.40
CA GLU A 377 -3.88 -14.99 -17.85
C GLU A 377 -2.94 -16.17 -17.56
N THR A 378 -1.63 -15.99 -17.75
CA THR A 378 -0.63 -17.05 -17.48
C THR A 378 -0.39 -17.34 -16.00
N THR A 379 -0.93 -16.52 -15.09
CA THR A 379 -0.78 -16.76 -13.63
C THR A 379 -1.57 -17.96 -13.12
N VAL A 380 -2.62 -18.36 -13.84
CA VAL A 380 -3.50 -19.47 -13.44
C VAL A 380 -3.60 -20.47 -14.59
N PRO A 381 -3.39 -21.79 -14.37
CA PRO A 381 -3.52 -22.78 -15.43
C PRO A 381 -4.88 -22.73 -16.15
N GLY A 382 -4.88 -22.96 -17.47
CA GLY A 382 -6.07 -22.92 -18.32
C GLY A 382 -6.30 -21.56 -18.99
N ALA A 383 -6.95 -21.57 -20.16
CA ALA A 383 -7.23 -20.36 -20.93
C ALA A 383 -8.47 -19.62 -20.39
N SER A 384 -8.42 -18.29 -20.39
CA SER A 384 -9.61 -17.47 -20.16
C SER A 384 -10.54 -17.55 -21.37
N PRO A 385 -11.87 -17.54 -21.18
CA PRO A 385 -12.81 -17.44 -22.30
C PRO A 385 -12.96 -16.00 -22.83
N PHE A 386 -12.28 -15.00 -22.24
CA PHE A 386 -12.42 -13.59 -22.60
C PHE A 386 -11.18 -13.05 -23.30
N ALA A 387 -11.40 -12.19 -24.29
CA ALA A 387 -10.32 -11.40 -24.89
C ALA A 387 -10.13 -10.07 -24.12
N PRO A 388 -8.91 -9.49 -24.07
CA PRO A 388 -8.66 -8.22 -23.38
C PRO A 388 -9.56 -7.08 -23.87
N ALA A 389 -9.91 -7.10 -25.16
CA ALA A 389 -10.80 -6.11 -25.77
C ALA A 389 -12.20 -6.06 -25.15
N GLU A 390 -12.70 -7.14 -24.54
CA GLU A 390 -14.06 -7.21 -23.96
C GLU A 390 -14.18 -6.52 -22.60
N THR A 391 -13.04 -6.31 -21.93
CA THR A 391 -12.94 -5.69 -20.61
C THR A 391 -12.24 -4.35 -20.62
N TYR A 392 -11.61 -3.96 -21.73
CA TYR A 392 -10.94 -2.68 -21.88
C TYR A 392 -11.93 -1.50 -21.75
N PRO A 393 -11.58 -0.40 -21.06
CA PRO A 393 -10.33 -0.14 -20.33
C PRO A 393 -10.36 -0.50 -18.83
N ASN A 394 -11.36 -1.28 -18.37
CA ASN A 394 -11.54 -1.60 -16.96
C ASN A 394 -10.55 -2.67 -16.48
N VAL A 395 -9.46 -2.22 -15.84
CA VAL A 395 -8.35 -3.06 -15.37
C VAL A 395 -8.79 -4.09 -14.35
N GLY A 396 -9.63 -3.73 -13.37
CA GLY A 396 -10.09 -4.66 -12.34
C GLY A 396 -11.01 -5.74 -12.89
N LEU A 397 -11.91 -5.38 -13.83
CA LEU A 397 -12.73 -6.37 -14.53
C LEU A 397 -11.86 -7.31 -15.38
N ALA A 398 -10.85 -6.76 -16.05
CA ALA A 398 -9.91 -7.52 -16.86
C ALA A 398 -9.06 -8.49 -16.03
N ALA A 399 -8.64 -8.10 -14.82
CA ALA A 399 -7.88 -8.97 -13.91
C ALA A 399 -8.68 -10.21 -13.47
N VAL A 400 -10.00 -10.04 -13.26
CA VAL A 400 -10.93 -11.14 -12.96
C VAL A 400 -11.18 -11.97 -14.22
N ALA A 401 -11.39 -11.33 -15.37
CA ALA A 401 -11.61 -12.02 -16.64
C ALA A 401 -10.43 -12.91 -17.04
N ALA A 402 -9.19 -12.44 -16.87
CA ALA A 402 -7.98 -13.24 -17.15
C ALA A 402 -7.91 -14.53 -16.30
N ARG A 403 -8.58 -14.56 -15.14
CA ARG A 403 -8.64 -15.70 -14.21
C ARG A 403 -9.96 -16.47 -14.26
N ALA A 404 -10.94 -16.03 -15.05
CA ALA A 404 -12.20 -16.74 -15.21
C ALA A 404 -11.98 -18.04 -16.00
N ARG A 405 -12.63 -19.12 -15.57
CA ARG A 405 -12.49 -20.47 -16.18
C ARG A 405 -13.82 -21.13 -16.55
N GLY A 406 -14.94 -20.60 -16.05
CA GLY A 406 -16.26 -21.04 -16.46
C GLY A 406 -16.60 -20.57 -17.89
N PRO A 407 -17.66 -21.12 -18.49
CA PRO A 407 -18.09 -20.71 -19.82
C PRO A 407 -18.49 -19.23 -19.83
N ALA A 408 -18.18 -18.51 -20.92
CA ALA A 408 -18.69 -17.17 -21.11
C ALA A 408 -20.22 -17.23 -21.26
N GLY A 409 -20.95 -16.69 -20.28
CA GLY A 409 -22.40 -16.66 -20.30
C GLY A 409 -22.95 -15.87 -21.48
N ALA A 410 -23.81 -16.49 -22.29
CA ALA A 410 -24.47 -15.84 -23.43
C ALA A 410 -25.73 -15.04 -23.04
N ARG A 411 -26.10 -15.05 -21.74
CA ARG A 411 -27.43 -14.59 -21.27
C ARG A 411 -27.43 -13.15 -20.72
N HIS A 412 -26.27 -12.56 -20.43
CA HIS A 412 -26.17 -11.25 -19.79
C HIS A 412 -25.84 -10.12 -20.77
N ALA A 413 -26.31 -8.91 -20.46
CA ALA A 413 -26.21 -7.75 -21.35
C ALA A 413 -24.87 -7.01 -21.23
N SER A 414 -24.18 -7.09 -20.08
CA SER A 414 -22.90 -6.39 -19.86
C SER A 414 -21.70 -7.34 -19.77
N SER A 415 -20.52 -6.88 -20.20
CA SER A 415 -19.26 -7.62 -20.01
C SER A 415 -18.99 -7.93 -18.53
N ALA A 416 -19.35 -7.02 -17.62
CA ALA A 416 -19.15 -7.20 -16.19
C ALA A 416 -19.91 -8.41 -15.65
N GLU A 417 -21.20 -8.54 -16.00
CA GLU A 417 -22.02 -9.68 -15.57
C GLU A 417 -21.51 -11.00 -16.17
N ARG A 418 -21.16 -11.02 -17.47
CA ARG A 418 -20.62 -12.23 -18.13
C ARG A 418 -19.33 -12.72 -17.46
N VAL A 419 -18.42 -11.80 -17.12
CA VAL A 419 -17.17 -12.13 -16.43
C VAL A 419 -17.45 -12.65 -15.02
N CYS A 420 -18.35 -12.03 -14.26
CA CYS A 420 -18.70 -12.49 -12.92
C CYS A 420 -19.34 -13.88 -12.93
N GLU A 421 -20.25 -14.16 -13.88
CA GLU A 421 -20.87 -15.48 -14.06
C GLU A 421 -19.81 -16.53 -14.43
N ALA A 422 -19.00 -16.27 -15.46
CA ALA A 422 -17.94 -17.19 -15.88
C ALA A 422 -16.89 -17.43 -14.78
N TRP A 423 -16.57 -16.42 -13.98
CA TRP A 423 -15.68 -16.59 -12.84
C TRP A 423 -16.31 -17.49 -11.77
N LEU A 424 -17.54 -17.21 -11.34
CA LEU A 424 -18.25 -18.02 -10.33
C LEU A 424 -18.47 -19.46 -10.80
N ASP A 425 -18.87 -19.66 -12.05
CA ASP A 425 -19.13 -20.98 -12.61
C ASP A 425 -17.85 -21.81 -12.75
N GLY A 426 -16.71 -21.15 -12.97
CA GLY A 426 -15.40 -21.78 -12.98
C GLY A 426 -14.94 -22.29 -11.61
N LEU A 427 -15.49 -21.74 -10.52
CA LEU A 427 -15.21 -22.22 -9.17
C LEU A 427 -16.01 -23.50 -8.86
N GLY A 428 -15.37 -24.45 -8.18
CA GLY A 428 -16.07 -25.57 -7.54
C GLY A 428 -16.99 -25.10 -6.41
N ALA A 429 -18.00 -25.91 -6.06
CA ALA A 429 -18.98 -25.53 -5.03
C ALA A 429 -18.35 -25.11 -3.68
N PRO A 430 -17.31 -25.79 -3.14
CA PRO A 430 -16.64 -25.32 -1.94
C PRO A 430 -16.00 -23.93 -2.10
N ALA A 431 -15.30 -23.69 -3.21
CA ALA A 431 -14.64 -22.42 -3.49
C ALA A 431 -15.63 -21.26 -3.69
N ARG A 432 -16.81 -21.52 -4.28
CA ARG A 432 -17.89 -20.52 -4.35
C ARG A 432 -18.40 -20.12 -2.96
N ASP A 433 -18.55 -21.08 -2.06
CA ASP A 433 -18.98 -20.81 -0.69
C ASP A 433 -17.90 -20.05 0.10
N ALA A 434 -16.62 -20.34 -0.14
CA ALA A 434 -15.52 -19.52 0.35
C ALA A 434 -15.58 -18.08 -0.17
N ALA A 435 -15.81 -17.89 -1.48
CA ALA A 435 -16.00 -16.56 -2.07
C ALA A 435 -17.21 -15.83 -1.47
N ALA A 436 -18.29 -16.54 -1.16
CA ALA A 436 -19.44 -15.98 -0.45
C ALA A 436 -19.10 -15.52 0.97
N THR A 437 -18.14 -16.16 1.68
CA THR A 437 -17.59 -15.58 2.92
C THR A 437 -16.85 -14.27 2.64
N LEU A 438 -16.05 -14.21 1.57
CA LEU A 438 -15.29 -13.00 1.21
C LEU A 438 -16.21 -11.83 0.84
N SER A 439 -17.43 -12.08 0.34
CA SER A 439 -18.40 -11.00 0.07
C SER A 439 -18.87 -10.27 1.33
N LEU A 440 -18.67 -10.85 2.52
CA LEU A 440 -18.93 -10.20 3.80
C LEU A 440 -17.78 -9.24 4.20
N ALA A 441 -16.63 -9.34 3.53
CA ALA A 441 -15.46 -8.53 3.80
C ALA A 441 -15.82 -7.05 3.60
N GLN A 442 -15.70 -6.27 4.68
CA GLN A 442 -15.89 -4.82 4.63
C GLN A 442 -14.59 -4.12 4.18
N GLY A 443 -13.89 -4.70 3.19
CA GLY A 443 -12.58 -4.26 2.68
C GLY A 443 -11.62 -5.42 2.37
N PRO A 444 -10.38 -5.14 1.95
CA PRO A 444 -9.38 -6.18 1.64
C PRO A 444 -9.04 -7.06 2.84
N MET A 445 -9.19 -8.37 2.69
CA MET A 445 -8.99 -9.37 3.73
C MET A 445 -7.80 -10.27 3.38
N THR A 446 -6.90 -10.55 4.31
CA THR A 446 -5.81 -11.50 4.04
C THR A 446 -6.33 -12.93 3.90
N GLU A 447 -5.60 -13.79 3.21
CA GLU A 447 -5.99 -15.20 3.06
C GLU A 447 -6.16 -15.88 4.43
N SER A 448 -5.24 -15.65 5.37
CA SER A 448 -5.30 -16.21 6.72
C SER A 448 -6.57 -15.82 7.47
N VAL A 449 -6.93 -14.54 7.40
CA VAL A 449 -8.17 -14.04 8.02
C VAL A 449 -9.40 -14.66 7.34
N TRP A 450 -9.38 -14.74 6.02
CA TRP A 450 -10.46 -15.34 5.24
C TRP A 450 -10.65 -16.83 5.55
N ARG A 451 -9.55 -17.60 5.63
CA ARG A 451 -9.56 -19.01 6.06
C ARG A 451 -10.23 -19.16 7.41
N LEU A 452 -9.82 -18.37 8.39
CA LEU A 452 -10.34 -18.51 9.75
C LEU A 452 -11.82 -18.19 9.85
N LEU A 453 -12.27 -17.12 9.20
CA LEU A 453 -13.69 -16.79 9.11
C LEU A 453 -14.48 -17.89 8.41
N HIS A 454 -13.97 -18.43 7.30
CA HIS A 454 -14.68 -19.46 6.54
C HIS A 454 -14.70 -20.82 7.25
N CYS A 455 -13.59 -21.26 7.86
CA CYS A 455 -13.53 -22.48 8.67
C CYS A 455 -14.50 -22.39 9.86
N ALA A 456 -14.62 -21.24 10.52
CA ALA A 456 -15.56 -21.07 11.61
C ALA A 456 -17.04 -21.10 11.15
N ARG A 457 -17.33 -20.79 9.88
CA ARG A 457 -18.65 -20.98 9.25
C ARG A 457 -18.89 -22.42 8.79
N ARG A 458 -17.83 -23.22 8.67
CA ARG A 458 -17.84 -24.63 8.23
C ARG A 458 -17.09 -25.52 9.22
N PRO A 459 -17.54 -25.58 10.48
CA PRO A 459 -16.81 -26.27 11.55
C PRO A 459 -16.76 -27.80 11.38
N ASP A 460 -17.64 -28.36 10.55
CA ASP A 460 -17.74 -29.81 10.35
C ASP A 460 -16.53 -30.39 9.59
N ASP A 461 -15.94 -29.60 8.68
CA ASP A 461 -14.76 -29.98 7.89
C ASP A 461 -13.87 -28.74 7.62
N PRO A 462 -13.06 -28.34 8.61
CA PRO A 462 -12.19 -27.16 8.47
C PRO A 462 -11.07 -27.36 7.44
N GLU A 463 -10.68 -28.60 7.14
CA GLU A 463 -9.67 -28.90 6.11
C GLU A 463 -10.22 -28.56 4.72
N ALA A 464 -11.42 -29.06 4.39
CA ALA A 464 -12.10 -28.74 3.14
C ALA A 464 -12.42 -27.25 3.02
N ALA A 465 -12.81 -26.59 4.12
CA ALA A 465 -13.05 -25.15 4.16
C ALA A 465 -11.77 -24.35 3.86
N ALA A 466 -10.64 -24.75 4.45
CA ALA A 466 -9.36 -24.08 4.21
C ALA A 466 -8.89 -24.27 2.76
N ALA A 467 -9.02 -25.47 2.20
CA ALA A 467 -8.72 -25.74 0.79
C ALA A 467 -9.65 -24.99 -0.19
N ALA A 468 -10.91 -24.77 0.20
CA ALA A 468 -11.85 -23.97 -0.57
C ALA A 468 -11.42 -22.50 -0.68
N VAL A 469 -10.87 -21.93 0.40
CA VAL A 469 -10.29 -20.58 0.38
C VAL A 469 -9.05 -20.52 -0.51
N ASP A 470 -8.14 -21.50 -0.43
CA ASP A 470 -6.98 -21.57 -1.35
C ASP A 470 -7.43 -21.58 -2.82
N ALA A 471 -8.40 -22.43 -3.16
CA ALA A 471 -8.92 -22.57 -4.51
C ALA A 471 -9.59 -21.27 -5.01
N ALA A 472 -10.35 -20.58 -4.15
CA ALA A 472 -10.97 -19.31 -4.48
C ALA A 472 -9.93 -18.19 -4.63
N ALA A 473 -8.96 -18.10 -3.72
CA ALA A 473 -7.88 -17.12 -3.74
C ALA A 473 -6.97 -17.27 -4.97
N ALA A 474 -6.72 -18.49 -5.43
CA ALA A 474 -5.95 -18.76 -6.64
C ALA A 474 -6.64 -18.22 -7.91
N CYS A 475 -7.97 -18.13 -7.90
CA CYS A 475 -8.76 -17.61 -9.03
C CYS A 475 -9.05 -16.11 -8.92
N LEU A 476 -8.58 -15.41 -7.87
CA LEU A 476 -8.79 -13.99 -7.68
C LEU A 476 -7.51 -13.20 -7.93
N PRO A 477 -7.61 -12.00 -8.54
CA PRO A 477 -6.53 -11.04 -8.39
C PRO A 477 -6.44 -10.62 -6.93
N THR A 478 -5.24 -10.23 -6.51
CA THR A 478 -5.04 -9.60 -5.22
C THR A 478 -5.72 -8.24 -5.22
N ALA A 479 -6.17 -7.78 -4.06
CA ALA A 479 -6.82 -6.49 -3.90
C ALA A 479 -5.93 -5.37 -4.43
N GLU A 480 -4.61 -5.53 -4.27
CA GLU A 480 -3.58 -4.70 -4.87
C GLU A 480 -2.34 -5.49 -5.27
N PRO A 481 -1.54 -4.98 -6.25
CA PRO A 481 -0.24 -5.56 -6.56
C PRO A 481 0.65 -5.64 -5.33
N GLY A 482 1.17 -6.83 -5.04
CA GLY A 482 2.01 -7.10 -3.89
C GLY A 482 1.24 -7.47 -2.62
N ILE A 483 0.09 -6.86 -2.34
CA ILE A 483 -0.60 -7.06 -1.05
C ILE A 483 -1.29 -8.44 -1.01
N PRO A 484 -1.04 -9.29 0.01
CA PRO A 484 -1.71 -10.59 0.22
C PRO A 484 -3.14 -10.50 0.73
N ALA A 485 -3.91 -9.60 0.13
CA ALA A 485 -5.29 -9.36 0.48
C ALA A 485 -6.19 -9.60 -0.71
N TYR A 486 -7.42 -10.01 -0.43
CA TYR A 486 -8.44 -10.28 -1.43
C TYR A 486 -9.65 -9.42 -1.13
N GLU A 487 -10.24 -8.90 -2.19
CA GLU A 487 -11.51 -8.19 -2.15
C GLU A 487 -12.27 -8.56 -3.43
N LEU A 488 -13.58 -8.77 -3.32
CA LEU A 488 -14.40 -9.04 -4.50
C LEU A 488 -14.72 -7.73 -5.22
N ARG A 489 -13.89 -7.40 -6.22
CA ARG A 489 -14.13 -6.30 -7.15
C ARG A 489 -14.14 -6.80 -8.60
N PRO A 490 -14.92 -6.19 -9.50
CA PRO A 490 -15.86 -5.07 -9.27
C PRO A 490 -17.10 -5.47 -8.43
N GLY A 491 -17.88 -4.50 -7.94
CA GLY A 491 -18.98 -4.76 -7.00
C GLY A 491 -20.07 -5.74 -7.47
N CYS A 492 -20.22 -5.95 -8.78
CA CYS A 492 -21.08 -7.02 -9.31
C CYS A 492 -20.56 -8.42 -8.97
N LEU A 493 -19.24 -8.60 -8.82
CA LEU A 493 -18.62 -9.84 -8.34
C LEU A 493 -18.97 -10.11 -6.88
N ALA A 494 -18.84 -9.08 -6.03
CA ALA A 494 -19.22 -9.17 -4.62
C ALA A 494 -20.70 -9.53 -4.47
N LYS A 495 -21.58 -8.90 -5.27
CA LYS A 495 -23.00 -9.22 -5.29
C LYS A 495 -23.25 -10.67 -5.72
N ALA A 496 -22.68 -11.12 -6.82
CA ALA A 496 -22.90 -12.45 -7.34
C ALA A 496 -22.39 -13.55 -6.37
N ALA A 497 -21.28 -13.29 -5.67
CA ALA A 497 -20.82 -14.17 -4.59
C ALA A 497 -21.72 -14.11 -3.35
N ALA A 498 -22.22 -12.93 -2.98
CA ALA A 498 -23.17 -12.78 -1.87
C ALA A 498 -24.49 -13.52 -2.12
N ASP A 499 -24.95 -13.59 -3.37
CA ASP A 499 -26.14 -14.36 -3.77
C ASP A 499 -25.95 -15.87 -3.58
N CYS A 500 -24.71 -16.35 -3.42
CA CYS A 500 -24.41 -17.75 -3.07
C CYS A 500 -24.47 -18.03 -1.55
N LEU A 501 -24.65 -17.01 -0.71
CA LEU A 501 -24.79 -17.21 0.74
C LEU A 501 -26.05 -18.03 1.04
N PRO A 502 -25.99 -19.01 1.96
CA PRO A 502 -27.16 -19.78 2.33
C PRO A 502 -28.23 -18.87 2.95
N THR A 503 -29.49 -19.15 2.62
CA THR A 503 -30.63 -18.45 3.20
C THR A 503 -30.73 -18.78 4.68
N SER A 504 -30.49 -17.78 5.53
CA SER A 504 -30.58 -17.90 7.00
C SER A 504 -31.77 -17.09 7.53
N PRO A 505 -32.45 -17.54 8.60
CA PRO A 505 -33.40 -16.71 9.34
C PRO A 505 -32.70 -15.42 9.81
N GLY A 506 -33.15 -14.25 9.33
CA GLY A 506 -32.48 -12.96 9.55
C GLY A 506 -31.66 -12.44 8.36
N GLY A 507 -31.61 -13.17 7.24
CA GLY A 507 -30.98 -12.73 6.00
C GLY A 507 -29.47 -12.45 6.16
N VAL A 508 -28.98 -11.42 5.47
CA VAL A 508 -27.55 -11.02 5.49
C VAL A 508 -27.06 -10.66 6.90
N ALA A 509 -27.93 -10.11 7.75
CA ALA A 509 -27.57 -9.76 9.13
C ALA A 509 -27.17 -10.99 9.98
N ALA A 510 -27.71 -12.17 9.68
CA ALA A 510 -27.31 -13.41 10.34
C ALA A 510 -25.84 -13.78 10.03
N HIS A 511 -25.41 -13.58 8.78
CA HIS A 511 -24.02 -13.82 8.36
C HIS A 511 -23.05 -12.81 9.00
N HIS A 512 -23.47 -11.55 9.20
CA HIS A 512 -22.67 -10.59 9.98
C HIS A 512 -22.59 -10.96 11.47
N ARG A 513 -23.66 -11.52 12.08
CA ARG A 513 -23.59 -12.03 13.47
C ARG A 513 -22.59 -13.18 13.60
N GLU A 514 -22.53 -14.08 12.62
CA GLU A 514 -21.51 -15.14 12.59
C GLU A 514 -20.10 -14.55 12.53
N ALA A 515 -19.87 -13.56 11.67
CA ALA A 515 -18.59 -12.87 11.60
C ALA A 515 -18.21 -12.21 12.94
N VAL A 516 -19.16 -11.54 13.61
CA VAL A 516 -18.96 -10.96 14.96
C VAL A 516 -18.57 -12.04 15.96
N ALA A 517 -19.24 -13.19 15.98
CA ALA A 517 -18.94 -14.28 16.92
C ALA A 517 -17.50 -14.79 16.77
N VAL A 518 -17.00 -14.89 15.54
CA VAL A 518 -15.64 -15.37 15.23
C VAL A 518 -14.61 -14.30 15.52
N MET A 519 -14.88 -13.05 15.12
CA MET A 519 -14.01 -11.90 15.40
C MET A 519 -13.86 -11.63 16.90
N ALA A 520 -14.95 -11.77 17.66
CA ALA A 520 -14.93 -11.66 19.12
C ALA A 520 -14.19 -12.83 19.80
N GLY A 521 -13.97 -13.94 19.08
CA GLY A 521 -13.18 -15.09 19.55
C GLY A 521 -11.67 -14.95 19.33
N TRP A 522 -11.17 -13.77 18.93
CA TRP A 522 -9.82 -13.57 18.38
C TRP A 522 -9.00 -12.51 19.17
N PRO A 523 -7.75 -12.81 19.58
CA PRO A 523 -7.34 -14.01 20.31
C PRO A 523 -7.67 -13.90 21.81
N VAL A 524 -7.77 -15.03 22.50
CA VAL A 524 -8.16 -15.12 23.93
C VAL A 524 -6.94 -15.14 24.87
N SER A 525 -5.93 -14.26 24.68
CA SER A 525 -4.75 -14.17 25.57
C SER A 525 -4.40 -12.72 25.96
N GLU A 526 -3.93 -12.50 27.19
CA GLU A 526 -3.57 -11.17 27.74
C GLU A 526 -2.43 -10.44 27.00
N ARG A 527 -1.73 -11.11 26.08
CA ARG A 527 -0.51 -10.58 25.45
C ARG A 527 -0.65 -10.15 23.99
N LEU A 528 -1.81 -10.33 23.35
CA LEU A 528 -1.99 -10.00 21.92
C LEU A 528 -3.38 -9.45 21.62
N GLY A 529 -3.42 -8.27 20.99
CA GLY A 529 -4.64 -7.73 20.38
C GLY A 529 -5.04 -8.48 19.12
N PRO A 530 -6.27 -8.28 18.62
CA PRO A 530 -6.69 -8.89 17.37
C PRO A 530 -5.94 -8.26 16.19
N ALA A 531 -5.75 -9.01 15.10
CA ALA A 531 -5.15 -8.48 13.86
C ALA A 531 -5.83 -7.14 13.50
N ASP A 532 -5.10 -6.14 12.99
CA ASP A 532 -5.62 -4.78 12.73
C ASP A 532 -6.97 -4.78 12.00
N TYR A 533 -7.13 -5.73 11.08
CA TYR A 533 -8.40 -5.99 10.38
C TYR A 533 -9.61 -6.17 11.32
N VAL A 534 -9.48 -6.94 12.38
CA VAL A 534 -10.59 -7.22 13.31
C VAL A 534 -10.93 -5.98 14.12
N ALA A 535 -9.92 -5.27 14.63
CA ALA A 535 -10.12 -4.03 15.39
C ALA A 535 -10.83 -2.97 14.53
N GLU A 536 -10.44 -2.82 13.27
CA GLU A 536 -11.04 -1.89 12.33
C GLU A 536 -12.47 -2.28 11.92
N ARG A 537 -12.72 -3.57 11.66
CA ARG A 537 -13.95 -4.01 10.97
C ARG A 537 -15.03 -4.52 11.91
N LEU A 538 -14.70 -4.96 13.12
CA LEU A 538 -15.67 -5.46 14.09
C LEU A 538 -16.82 -4.46 14.36
N PRO A 539 -16.59 -3.14 14.55
CA PRO A 539 -17.68 -2.19 14.75
C PRO A 539 -18.67 -2.14 13.58
N ALA A 540 -18.18 -2.26 12.33
CA ALA A 540 -19.04 -2.30 11.16
C ALA A 540 -19.89 -3.59 11.12
N HIS A 541 -19.28 -4.74 11.42
CA HIS A 541 -20.01 -6.01 11.51
C HIS A 541 -21.06 -6.01 12.63
N VAL A 542 -20.78 -5.42 13.80
CA VAL A 542 -21.75 -5.23 14.89
C VAL A 542 -22.96 -4.42 14.43
N ARG A 543 -22.75 -3.30 13.72
CA ARG A 543 -23.84 -2.48 13.15
C ARG A 543 -24.66 -3.25 12.12
N LEU A 544 -24.00 -3.91 11.16
CA LEU A 544 -24.67 -4.67 10.09
C LEU A 544 -25.41 -5.92 10.62
N ALA A 545 -24.97 -6.46 11.75
CA ALA A 545 -25.61 -7.55 12.46
C ALA A 545 -26.85 -7.10 13.28
N GLY A 546 -27.05 -5.79 13.45
CA GLY A 546 -28.08 -5.21 14.31
C GLY A 546 -27.81 -5.42 15.80
N LEU A 547 -26.55 -5.49 16.21
CA LEU A 547 -26.13 -5.72 17.59
C LEU A 547 -25.76 -4.40 18.28
N THR A 548 -25.89 -4.36 19.61
CA THR A 548 -25.49 -3.20 20.43
C THR A 548 -23.99 -3.19 20.76
N GLY A 549 -23.31 -4.32 20.56
CA GLY A 549 -21.88 -4.51 20.84
C GLY A 549 -21.42 -5.93 20.50
N PRO A 550 -20.11 -6.21 20.51
CA PRO A 550 -19.57 -7.54 20.21
C PRO A 550 -19.98 -8.60 21.24
N ASP A 551 -20.13 -8.22 22.52
CA ASP A 551 -20.51 -9.12 23.62
C ASP A 551 -21.96 -9.64 23.54
N ALA A 552 -22.75 -9.10 22.61
CA ALA A 552 -24.13 -9.53 22.39
C ALA A 552 -24.23 -10.93 21.74
N VAL A 553 -23.12 -11.49 21.27
CA VAL A 553 -23.03 -12.83 20.69
C VAL A 553 -21.92 -13.61 21.39
N PRO A 554 -22.16 -14.87 21.81
CA PRO A 554 -21.12 -15.65 22.46
C PRO A 554 -19.93 -15.85 21.51
N PRO A 555 -18.68 -15.59 21.95
CA PRO A 555 -17.51 -15.74 21.12
C PRO A 555 -17.37 -17.21 20.70
N ARG A 556 -17.01 -17.42 19.43
CA ARG A 556 -16.70 -18.75 18.90
C ARG A 556 -15.19 -18.88 18.78
N GLU A 557 -14.65 -19.98 19.32
CA GLU A 557 -13.26 -20.31 19.08
C GLU A 557 -13.02 -20.50 17.57
N PRO A 558 -11.92 -19.96 17.02
CA PRO A 558 -11.56 -20.18 15.63
C PRO A 558 -11.49 -21.69 15.31
N CYS A 559 -12.21 -22.14 14.29
CA CYS A 559 -12.16 -23.54 13.86
C CYS A 559 -10.90 -23.78 13.03
N ARG A 560 -10.05 -24.71 13.49
CA ARG A 560 -8.67 -24.87 13.00
C ARG A 560 -8.58 -26.08 12.06
N PRO A 561 -8.13 -25.91 10.81
CA PRO A 561 -7.80 -27.07 9.98
C PRO A 561 -6.68 -27.87 10.63
N ARG A 562 -6.82 -29.20 10.71
CA ARG A 562 -5.68 -30.08 10.95
C ARG A 562 -5.00 -30.26 9.60
N VAL A 563 -4.02 -29.44 9.26
CA VAL A 563 -3.38 -29.59 7.97
C VAL A 563 -2.62 -30.92 7.96
N ARG A 564 -3.14 -31.90 7.23
CA ARG A 564 -2.38 -33.10 6.87
C ARG A 564 -1.56 -32.80 5.63
N LEU A 565 -0.26 -32.69 5.80
CA LEU A 565 0.63 -32.58 4.67
C LEU A 565 0.68 -33.92 3.93
N THR A 566 0.47 -33.86 2.62
CA THR A 566 0.64 -35.00 1.74
C THR A 566 1.82 -34.77 0.83
N ARG A 567 2.41 -35.87 0.35
CA ARG A 567 3.53 -35.80 -0.59
C ARG A 567 3.21 -34.96 -1.84
N PRO A 568 2.07 -35.14 -2.54
CA PRO A 568 1.76 -34.34 -3.71
C PRO A 568 1.71 -32.83 -3.44
N VAL A 569 1.21 -32.43 -2.26
CA VAL A 569 1.16 -31.01 -1.85
C VAL A 569 2.57 -30.43 -1.67
N LEU A 570 3.49 -31.21 -1.10
CA LEU A 570 4.87 -30.77 -0.95
C LEU A 570 5.64 -30.78 -2.28
N GLU A 571 5.38 -31.75 -3.16
CA GLU A 571 6.01 -31.83 -4.48
C GLU A 571 5.63 -30.65 -5.39
N GLU A 572 4.44 -30.06 -5.21
CA GLU A 572 4.03 -28.84 -5.93
C GLU A 572 4.95 -27.64 -5.62
N VAL A 573 5.42 -27.54 -4.38
CA VAL A 573 6.26 -26.42 -3.93
C VAL A 573 7.74 -26.75 -4.07
N PHE A 574 8.18 -27.91 -3.62
CA PHE A 574 9.61 -28.25 -3.53
C PHE A 574 10.10 -29.13 -4.68
N GLY A 575 9.21 -29.64 -5.54
CA GLY A 575 9.54 -30.68 -6.50
C GLY A 575 9.81 -32.04 -5.83
N ALA A 576 9.84 -33.11 -6.63
CA ALA A 576 10.09 -34.46 -6.11
C ALA A 576 11.51 -34.63 -5.54
N GLU A 577 12.50 -33.97 -6.15
CA GLU A 577 13.91 -34.04 -5.73
C GLU A 577 14.23 -33.10 -4.56
N GLY A 578 13.38 -32.10 -4.30
CA GLY A 578 13.53 -31.17 -3.18
C GLY A 578 13.02 -31.71 -1.84
N LEU A 579 12.60 -32.98 -1.78
CA LEU A 579 12.10 -33.63 -0.57
C LEU A 579 13.06 -34.71 -0.05
N LEU A 580 13.50 -34.57 1.19
CA LEU A 580 14.19 -35.61 1.94
C LEU A 580 13.17 -36.65 2.43
N ARG A 581 13.24 -37.84 1.84
CA ARG A 581 12.46 -39.01 2.25
C ARG A 581 13.38 -40.13 2.68
N ILE A 582 13.16 -40.65 3.87
CA ILE A 582 13.97 -41.73 4.43
C ILE A 582 13.16 -43.02 4.38
N PRO A 583 13.53 -44.00 3.53
CA PRO A 583 12.85 -45.30 3.50
C PRO A 583 12.72 -45.88 4.92
N SER A 584 11.56 -46.44 5.28
CA SER A 584 11.28 -46.88 6.65
C SER A 584 12.33 -47.86 7.22
N ARG A 585 12.96 -48.66 6.34
CA ARG A 585 14.06 -49.58 6.65
C ARG A 585 15.41 -48.93 6.95
N LEU A 586 15.58 -47.66 6.58
CA LEU A 586 16.79 -46.85 6.78
C LEU A 586 16.62 -45.85 7.93
N LEU A 587 15.41 -45.66 8.47
CA LEU A 587 15.18 -44.87 9.66
C LEU A 587 15.78 -45.58 10.88
N HIS A 588 16.60 -44.86 11.65
CA HIS A 588 17.27 -45.37 12.84
C HIS A 588 16.28 -46.00 13.84
N PRO A 589 16.62 -47.11 14.53
CA PRO A 589 15.72 -47.76 15.47
C PRO A 589 15.28 -46.87 16.65
N ARG A 590 16.13 -45.91 17.06
CA ARG A 590 15.81 -44.93 18.13
C ARG A 590 14.77 -43.88 17.72
N MET A 591 14.52 -43.71 16.42
CA MET A 591 13.38 -42.97 15.89
C MET A 591 12.10 -43.81 16.09
N ALA A 592 11.67 -44.03 17.32
CA ALA A 592 10.60 -44.96 17.69
C ALA A 592 9.18 -44.38 17.50
N HIS A 593 9.03 -43.06 17.43
CA HIS A 593 7.73 -42.41 17.30
C HIS A 593 7.07 -42.75 15.95
N GLY A 594 6.03 -43.59 15.99
CA GLY A 594 5.35 -44.13 14.81
C GLY A 594 4.88 -43.06 13.80
N PRO A 595 4.19 -41.99 14.23
CA PRO A 595 3.80 -40.88 13.36
C PRO A 595 4.99 -40.23 12.64
N THR A 596 6.07 -39.89 13.35
CA THR A 596 7.28 -39.30 12.76
C THR A 596 7.92 -40.24 11.72
N ARG A 597 8.01 -41.55 12.03
CA ARG A 597 8.54 -42.53 11.07
C ARG A 597 7.72 -42.58 9.78
N ARG A 598 6.38 -42.59 9.89
CA ARG A 598 5.50 -42.58 8.72
C ARG A 598 5.67 -41.30 7.93
N PHE A 599 5.68 -40.14 8.60
CA PHE A 599 5.84 -38.85 7.94
C PHE A 599 7.15 -38.78 7.13
N LEU A 600 8.29 -39.11 7.75
CA LEU A 600 9.60 -39.08 7.07
C LEU A 600 9.74 -40.11 5.92
N SER A 601 8.98 -41.19 5.94
CA SER A 601 9.10 -42.28 4.94
C SER A 601 8.07 -42.25 3.82
N GLU A 602 6.87 -41.73 4.10
CA GLU A 602 5.74 -41.66 3.17
C GLU A 602 5.58 -40.25 2.57
N VAL A 603 5.78 -39.20 3.37
CA VAL A 603 5.58 -37.79 2.98
C VAL A 603 6.92 -37.10 2.69
N GLY A 604 7.85 -37.13 3.64
CA GLY A 604 9.15 -36.45 3.59
C GLY A 604 9.12 -35.02 4.13
N ILE A 605 10.30 -34.40 4.21
CA ILE A 605 10.50 -32.99 4.60
C ILE A 605 11.31 -32.24 3.54
N PRO A 606 11.20 -30.90 3.39
CA PRO A 606 12.02 -30.13 2.47
C PRO A 606 13.51 -30.36 2.71
N ALA A 607 14.22 -30.87 1.70
CA ALA A 607 15.61 -31.31 1.85
C ALA A 607 16.55 -30.17 2.28
N GLY A 608 16.31 -28.96 1.76
CA GLY A 608 17.08 -27.76 2.10
C GLY A 608 16.73 -27.13 3.46
N GLY A 609 15.63 -27.52 4.11
CA GLY A 609 15.20 -26.90 5.37
C GLY A 609 14.97 -25.40 5.19
N VAL A 610 15.33 -24.62 6.22
CA VAL A 610 15.34 -23.15 6.18
C VAL A 610 16.57 -22.61 5.43
N SER A 611 17.70 -23.31 5.53
CA SER A 611 19.00 -22.92 4.97
C SER A 611 19.53 -23.98 4.00
N PRO A 612 19.19 -23.91 2.70
CA PRO A 612 19.54 -24.94 1.73
C PRO A 612 21.04 -25.22 1.58
N ASP A 613 21.87 -24.21 1.81
CA ASP A 613 23.33 -24.33 1.71
C ASP A 613 23.94 -25.23 2.79
N PHE A 614 23.33 -25.31 3.96
CA PHE A 614 23.83 -26.11 5.08
C PHE A 614 23.79 -27.62 4.80
N TRP A 615 22.83 -28.08 3.98
CA TRP A 615 22.54 -29.50 3.79
C TRP A 615 23.16 -30.13 2.53
N LYS A 616 24.01 -29.42 1.78
CA LYS A 616 24.53 -29.85 0.46
C LYS A 616 25.51 -31.04 0.49
N ASP A 617 26.19 -31.31 1.61
CA ASP A 617 27.34 -32.23 1.68
C ASP A 617 27.03 -33.65 2.20
N GLY A 618 25.85 -34.20 1.90
CA GLY A 618 25.50 -35.58 2.30
C GLY A 618 24.89 -35.72 3.70
N SER A 619 24.25 -34.64 4.17
CA SER A 619 23.32 -34.50 5.28
C SER A 619 22.97 -35.76 6.12
N SER A 620 23.36 -35.71 7.39
CA SER A 620 22.98 -36.60 8.50
C SER A 620 21.55 -36.35 9.04
N ARG A 621 20.86 -35.33 8.50
CA ARG A 621 19.55 -34.84 8.94
C ARG A 621 18.53 -35.96 9.13
N CYS A 622 18.02 -36.07 10.35
CA CYS A 622 17.07 -37.11 10.78
C CYS A 622 17.51 -38.56 10.52
N ARG A 623 18.79 -38.82 10.22
CA ARG A 623 19.31 -40.17 9.88
C ARG A 623 20.10 -40.79 11.00
N VAL A 624 20.96 -40.01 11.65
CA VAL A 624 21.82 -40.47 12.75
C VAL A 624 21.47 -39.70 14.03
N PRO A 625 21.54 -40.34 15.20
CA PRO A 625 21.40 -39.64 16.48
C PRO A 625 22.53 -38.64 16.72
N LEU A 626 22.32 -37.67 17.62
CA LEU A 626 23.29 -36.59 17.87
C LEU A 626 24.63 -37.09 18.45
N ASP A 627 24.64 -38.17 19.22
CA ASP A 627 25.89 -38.75 19.75
C ASP A 627 26.73 -39.48 18.69
N GLU A 628 26.12 -39.83 17.57
CA GLU A 628 26.76 -40.43 16.39
C GLU A 628 27.02 -39.41 15.27
N ASP A 629 26.46 -38.20 15.38
CA ASP A 629 26.60 -37.15 14.36
C ASP A 629 27.96 -36.43 14.49
N PRO A 630 28.83 -36.48 13.46
CA PRO A 630 30.11 -35.79 13.48
C PRO A 630 30.00 -34.27 13.71
N HIS A 631 28.88 -33.65 13.33
CA HIS A 631 28.63 -32.23 13.55
C HIS A 631 28.56 -31.87 15.03
N TRP A 632 28.05 -32.79 15.86
CA TRP A 632 27.81 -32.58 17.29
C TRP A 632 28.92 -33.17 18.18
N ALA A 633 29.89 -33.89 17.61
CA ALA A 633 30.91 -34.60 18.37
C ALA A 633 31.77 -33.69 19.27
N GLU A 634 32.09 -32.47 18.81
CA GLU A 634 32.94 -31.53 19.56
C GLU A 634 32.18 -30.84 20.71
N VAL A 635 30.86 -30.70 20.60
CA VAL A 635 30.00 -30.00 21.57
C VAL A 635 29.11 -30.96 22.38
N ALA A 636 29.23 -32.27 22.20
CA ALA A 636 28.35 -33.26 22.82
C ALA A 636 28.33 -33.19 24.36
N GLU A 637 29.47 -32.93 25.00
CA GLU A 637 29.52 -32.77 26.47
C GLU A 637 28.84 -31.47 26.94
N GLU A 638 29.01 -30.39 26.18
CA GLU A 638 28.34 -29.11 26.45
C GLU A 638 26.83 -29.28 26.28
N LEU A 639 26.38 -29.95 25.20
CA LEU A 639 24.98 -30.23 24.93
C LEU A 639 24.32 -31.10 26.03
N ARG A 640 25.06 -32.05 26.61
CA ARG A 640 24.57 -32.85 27.76
C ARG A 640 24.42 -32.02 29.04
N ALA A 641 25.15 -30.92 29.17
CA ALA A 641 25.08 -30.03 30.31
C ALA A 641 23.97 -28.97 30.20
N VAL A 642 23.35 -28.81 29.01
CA VAL A 642 22.32 -27.81 28.73
C VAL A 642 21.07 -28.05 29.57
N GLN A 643 20.52 -26.97 30.11
CA GLN A 643 19.29 -27.03 30.90
C GLN A 643 18.10 -27.34 29.99
N GLY A 644 17.31 -28.35 30.38
CA GLY A 644 16.05 -28.67 29.70
C GLY A 644 16.18 -29.66 28.53
N LEU A 645 17.32 -30.33 28.37
CA LEU A 645 17.48 -31.36 27.35
C LEU A 645 16.39 -32.47 27.50
N PRO A 646 15.57 -32.72 26.46
CA PRO A 646 14.34 -33.51 26.59
C PRO A 646 14.57 -35.02 26.61
N ALA A 647 15.70 -35.48 26.04
CA ALA A 647 16.10 -36.88 25.98
C ALA A 647 17.63 -37.01 25.86
N PRO A 648 18.20 -38.19 26.13
CA PRO A 648 19.62 -38.45 25.85
C PRO A 648 19.95 -38.26 24.36
N LEU A 649 21.21 -37.91 24.06
CA LEU A 649 21.64 -37.60 22.68
C LEU A 649 21.41 -38.74 21.68
N GLU A 650 21.46 -39.99 22.12
CA GLU A 650 21.16 -41.20 21.32
C GLU A 650 19.69 -41.32 20.87
N ASP A 651 18.79 -40.54 21.47
CA ASP A 651 17.37 -40.45 21.12
C ASP A 651 17.03 -39.16 20.35
N LEU A 652 17.98 -38.22 20.21
CA LEU A 652 17.80 -36.93 19.52
C LEU A 652 18.42 -36.97 18.13
N PHE A 653 17.81 -36.25 17.18
CA PHE A 653 18.27 -36.17 15.79
C PHE A 653 18.32 -34.72 15.33
N HIS A 654 19.33 -34.34 14.57
CA HIS A 654 19.39 -32.99 13.99
C HIS A 654 18.29 -32.85 12.90
N LEU A 655 17.37 -31.90 13.10
CA LEU A 655 16.27 -31.60 12.18
C LEU A 655 16.58 -30.42 11.26
N ASP A 656 17.07 -29.28 11.76
CA ASP A 656 17.40 -28.13 10.89
C ASP A 656 18.32 -27.13 11.58
N PHE A 657 18.97 -26.28 10.77
CA PHE A 657 19.79 -25.16 11.24
C PHE A 657 19.17 -23.82 10.86
N LEU A 658 19.02 -22.94 11.85
CA LEU A 658 18.36 -21.64 11.72
C LEU A 658 19.34 -20.46 11.79
N GLY A 659 20.66 -20.65 11.75
CA GLY A 659 21.61 -19.54 11.85
C GLY A 659 21.83 -19.02 13.27
N TYR A 660 20.76 -18.84 14.06
CA TYR A 660 20.79 -18.41 15.48
C TYR A 660 20.55 -19.57 16.47
N GLY A 661 20.44 -20.81 15.97
CA GLY A 661 20.19 -22.01 16.76
C GLY A 661 19.85 -23.23 15.90
N ASP A 662 19.70 -24.38 16.54
CA ASP A 662 19.43 -25.66 15.89
C ASP A 662 18.09 -26.24 16.32
N LEU A 663 17.43 -26.94 15.40
CA LEU A 663 16.23 -27.72 15.68
C LEU A 663 16.58 -29.19 15.85
N LEU A 664 16.18 -29.75 16.98
CA LEU A 664 16.39 -31.14 17.38
C LEU A 664 15.06 -31.90 17.39
N LEU A 665 15.01 -33.05 16.74
CA LEU A 665 13.86 -33.95 16.73
C LEU A 665 14.07 -35.05 17.79
N ASP A 666 13.14 -35.14 18.75
CA ASP A 666 13.08 -36.26 19.68
C ASP A 666 12.51 -37.50 18.99
N GLY A 667 13.33 -38.54 18.82
CA GLY A 667 12.95 -39.78 18.16
C GLY A 667 11.89 -40.59 18.89
N ARG A 668 11.68 -40.36 20.19
CA ARG A 668 10.72 -41.08 21.03
C ARG A 668 9.35 -40.42 21.03
N THR A 669 9.30 -39.09 21.13
CA THR A 669 8.06 -38.33 21.24
C THR A 669 7.63 -37.68 19.94
N GLY A 670 8.57 -37.45 19.02
CA GLY A 670 8.36 -36.72 17.78
C GLY A 670 8.35 -35.20 17.92
N ILE A 671 8.48 -34.65 19.14
CA ILE A 671 8.52 -33.21 19.41
C ILE A 671 9.80 -32.61 18.84
N VAL A 672 9.70 -31.41 18.28
CA VAL A 672 10.85 -30.63 17.82
C VAL A 672 11.20 -29.60 18.88
N HIS A 673 12.47 -29.54 19.23
CA HIS A 673 13.02 -28.61 20.20
C HIS A 673 13.98 -27.66 19.50
N GLU A 674 14.06 -26.42 19.95
CA GLU A 674 15.15 -25.52 19.60
C GLU A 674 16.24 -25.62 20.67
N VAL A 675 17.49 -25.55 20.25
CA VAL A 675 18.63 -25.22 21.10
C VAL A 675 19.23 -23.92 20.59
N ASP A 676 19.47 -22.99 21.50
CA ASP A 676 20.08 -21.70 21.17
C ASP A 676 21.57 -21.87 20.80
N GLU A 677 22.12 -20.93 20.01
CA GLU A 677 23.55 -20.94 19.63
C GLU A 677 24.51 -20.97 20.83
N GLY A 678 24.09 -20.39 21.97
CA GLY A 678 24.86 -20.38 23.21
C GLY A 678 24.85 -21.69 23.99
N LEU A 679 24.04 -22.67 23.57
CA LEU A 679 23.79 -23.92 24.29
C LEU A 679 23.37 -23.66 25.75
N GLU A 680 22.57 -22.63 26.00
CA GLU A 680 22.12 -22.30 27.35
C GLU A 680 20.84 -23.05 27.72
N GLN A 681 19.94 -23.27 26.75
CA GLN A 681 18.64 -23.90 26.98
C GLN A 681 18.10 -24.68 25.78
N VAL A 682 17.33 -25.73 26.08
CA VAL A 682 16.53 -26.45 25.09
C VAL A 682 15.05 -26.26 25.39
N LEU A 683 14.29 -25.82 24.39
CA LEU A 683 12.87 -25.54 24.55
C LEU A 683 12.03 -26.14 23.42
N PRO A 684 10.76 -26.54 23.65
CA PRO A 684 9.91 -27.04 22.57
C PRO A 684 9.63 -25.95 21.53
N ALA A 685 9.93 -26.23 20.26
CA ALA A 685 9.75 -25.32 19.13
C ALA A 685 8.54 -25.70 18.28
N HIS A 686 8.32 -26.99 18.05
CA HIS A 686 7.14 -27.49 17.33
C HIS A 686 6.56 -28.74 17.97
N ARG A 687 5.25 -28.91 17.83
CA ARG A 687 4.55 -30.09 18.36
C ARG A 687 5.03 -31.39 17.72
N ASP A 688 5.41 -31.35 16.44
CA ASP A 688 5.95 -32.49 15.70
C ASP A 688 6.65 -32.04 14.39
N VAL A 689 7.24 -33.00 13.68
CA VAL A 689 7.90 -32.76 12.38
C VAL A 689 6.93 -32.28 11.30
N GLU A 690 5.63 -32.61 11.39
CA GLU A 690 4.62 -32.21 10.41
C GLU A 690 4.33 -30.71 10.53
N THR A 691 4.25 -30.15 11.74
CA THR A 691 4.02 -28.70 11.89
C THR A 691 5.22 -27.85 11.53
N TYR A 692 6.43 -28.31 11.83
CA TYR A 692 7.65 -27.71 11.27
C TYR A 692 7.63 -27.74 9.74
N THR A 693 7.22 -28.86 9.13
CA THR A 693 7.15 -28.97 7.67
C THR A 693 6.08 -28.06 7.08
N TYR A 694 4.95 -27.89 7.79
CA TYR A 694 3.86 -27.00 7.40
C TYR A 694 4.30 -25.54 7.37
N LEU A 695 5.10 -25.12 8.36
CA LEU A 695 5.75 -23.82 8.37
C LEU A 695 6.56 -23.60 7.09
N LEU A 696 7.48 -24.51 6.76
CA LEU A 696 8.31 -24.37 5.56
C LEU A 696 7.50 -24.36 4.26
N TYR A 697 6.50 -25.24 4.17
CA TYR A 697 5.58 -25.28 3.04
C TYR A 697 4.90 -23.92 2.83
N ARG A 698 4.33 -23.35 3.89
CA ARG A 698 3.65 -22.05 3.84
C ARG A 698 4.61 -20.92 3.49
N LEU A 699 5.78 -20.90 4.11
CA LEU A 699 6.81 -19.89 3.86
C LEU A 699 7.23 -19.87 2.39
N HIS A 700 7.61 -21.01 1.82
CA HIS A 700 8.06 -21.08 0.42
C HIS A 700 6.92 -20.83 -0.58
N ARG A 701 5.72 -21.34 -0.29
CA ARG A 701 4.53 -21.09 -1.12
C ARG A 701 4.23 -19.59 -1.19
N ASP A 702 4.23 -18.92 -0.04
CA ASP A 702 3.89 -17.50 0.03
C ASP A 702 5.01 -16.63 -0.56
N LEU A 703 6.30 -16.93 -0.31
CA LEU A 703 7.42 -16.24 -0.97
C LEU A 703 7.35 -16.30 -2.50
N ARG A 704 7.03 -17.48 -3.07
CA ARG A 704 6.85 -17.66 -4.52
C ARG A 704 5.65 -16.89 -5.04
N ARG A 705 4.52 -16.96 -4.32
CA ARG A 705 3.29 -16.25 -4.69
C ARG A 705 3.50 -14.75 -4.74
N TRP A 706 4.23 -14.20 -3.76
CA TRP A 706 4.52 -12.76 -3.65
C TRP A 706 5.75 -12.32 -4.44
N ARG A 707 6.40 -13.27 -5.13
CA ARG A 707 7.59 -13.03 -5.95
C ARG A 707 8.61 -12.17 -5.20
N VAL A 708 8.85 -12.47 -3.94
CA VAL A 708 9.69 -11.64 -3.04
C VAL A 708 11.09 -11.37 -3.63
N GLU A 709 11.63 -12.32 -4.38
CA GLU A 709 12.95 -12.20 -5.01
C GLU A 709 12.93 -11.46 -6.36
N ALA A 710 11.76 -11.12 -6.89
CA ALA A 710 11.65 -10.40 -8.15
C ALA A 710 12.09 -8.93 -7.98
N LYS A 711 12.75 -8.38 -9.00
CA LYS A 711 13.24 -6.98 -8.97
C LYS A 711 12.12 -5.94 -8.82
N ASP A 712 10.90 -6.33 -9.19
CA ASP A 712 9.68 -5.54 -9.11
C ASP A 712 8.76 -5.99 -7.95
N ALA A 713 9.28 -6.79 -7.00
CA ALA A 713 8.56 -7.14 -5.79
C ALA A 713 8.16 -5.89 -5.00
N HIS A 714 7.02 -5.97 -4.31
CA HIS A 714 6.59 -4.89 -3.44
C HIS A 714 7.56 -4.75 -2.24
N PRO A 715 7.94 -3.53 -1.83
CA PRO A 715 8.86 -3.31 -0.70
C PRO A 715 8.43 -4.06 0.58
N ASP A 716 7.13 -4.09 0.85
CA ASP A 716 6.56 -4.75 2.04
C ASP A 716 6.24 -6.25 1.85
N ALA A 717 6.64 -6.87 0.72
CA ALA A 717 6.28 -8.25 0.42
C ALA A 717 6.75 -9.24 1.50
N THR A 718 7.96 -9.04 2.03
CA THR A 718 8.50 -9.87 3.11
C THR A 718 7.78 -9.66 4.44
N TYR A 719 7.45 -8.41 4.78
CA TYR A 719 6.62 -8.06 5.94
C TYR A 719 5.30 -8.79 5.90
N TRP A 720 4.59 -8.80 4.77
CA TRP A 720 3.31 -9.48 4.72
C TRP A 720 3.41 -11.00 4.75
N VAL A 721 4.48 -11.58 4.20
CA VAL A 721 4.76 -13.02 4.36
C VAL A 721 4.95 -13.34 5.84
N ALA A 722 5.78 -12.56 6.55
CA ALA A 722 6.01 -12.74 7.97
C ALA A 722 4.72 -12.61 8.80
N ASP A 723 3.95 -11.53 8.60
CA ASP A 723 2.71 -11.28 9.34
C ASP A 723 1.66 -12.38 9.15
N ASN A 724 1.45 -12.83 7.89
CA ASN A 724 0.52 -13.93 7.62
C ASN A 724 1.01 -15.26 8.23
N LEU A 725 2.31 -15.54 8.17
CA LEU A 725 2.88 -16.76 8.75
C LEU A 725 2.79 -16.76 10.28
N VAL A 726 3.05 -15.63 10.93
CA VAL A 726 2.89 -15.48 12.38
C VAL A 726 1.43 -15.72 12.77
N LEU A 727 0.47 -15.14 12.04
CA LEU A 727 -0.96 -15.36 12.28
C LEU A 727 -1.35 -16.82 12.07
N ASP A 728 -0.91 -17.44 10.97
CA ASP A 728 -1.20 -18.83 10.63
C ASP A 728 -0.61 -19.80 11.67
N LEU A 729 0.65 -19.62 12.04
CA LEU A 729 1.34 -20.50 12.98
C LEU A 729 0.83 -20.32 14.40
N ARG A 730 0.63 -19.10 14.90
CA ARG A 730 0.00 -18.91 16.23
C ARG A 730 -1.35 -19.60 16.34
N THR A 731 -2.04 -19.76 15.20
CA THR A 731 -3.28 -20.52 15.11
C THR A 731 -3.04 -22.04 15.06
N TYR A 732 -2.07 -22.51 14.28
CA TYR A 732 -1.82 -23.92 13.97
C TYR A 732 -0.89 -24.66 14.96
N ASP A 733 0.23 -24.02 15.30
CA ASP A 733 1.25 -24.47 16.24
C ASP A 733 1.75 -23.25 17.04
N PRO A 734 1.25 -23.01 18.27
CA PRO A 734 1.61 -21.82 19.03
C PRO A 734 2.99 -21.90 19.70
N LEU A 735 3.62 -23.09 19.74
CA LEU A 735 4.91 -23.30 20.41
C LEU A 735 6.05 -22.39 19.92
N PRO A 736 6.22 -22.12 18.61
CA PRO A 736 7.20 -21.18 18.08
C PRO A 736 7.13 -19.77 18.67
N PHE A 737 5.99 -19.37 19.25
CA PHE A 737 5.75 -18.01 19.77
C PHE A 737 5.34 -17.99 21.23
N ALA A 738 5.57 -19.09 21.96
CA ALA A 738 5.22 -19.15 23.38
C ALA A 738 6.02 -18.14 24.23
N ASP A 739 7.20 -17.73 23.75
CA ASP A 739 8.07 -16.73 24.35
C ASP A 739 8.59 -15.77 23.24
N PRO A 740 8.68 -14.45 23.46
CA PRO A 740 9.30 -13.53 22.50
C PRO A 740 10.80 -13.79 22.25
N GLU A 741 11.50 -14.49 23.15
CA GLU A 741 12.93 -14.83 22.98
C GLU A 741 13.16 -16.10 22.14
N ARG A 742 12.11 -16.67 21.54
CA ARG A 742 12.18 -17.88 20.70
C ARG A 742 12.84 -17.60 19.36
N VAL A 743 13.52 -18.60 18.80
CA VAL A 743 14.30 -18.44 17.55
C VAL A 743 13.44 -17.93 16.39
N TRP A 744 12.19 -18.36 16.32
CA TRP A 744 11.26 -17.98 15.27
C TRP A 744 10.83 -16.51 15.35
N ALA A 745 10.71 -15.93 16.55
CA ALA A 745 10.32 -14.53 16.69
C ALA A 745 11.34 -13.61 16.00
N GLY A 746 12.63 -13.79 16.28
CA GLY A 746 13.71 -13.03 15.64
C GLY A 746 13.76 -13.25 14.12
N HIS A 747 13.58 -14.48 13.64
CA HIS A 747 13.54 -14.77 12.21
C HIS A 747 12.40 -14.07 11.47
N PHE A 748 11.22 -14.00 12.07
CA PHE A 748 10.10 -13.30 11.47
C PHE A 748 10.28 -11.79 11.50
N ASP A 749 10.93 -11.24 12.52
CA ASP A 749 11.30 -9.81 12.55
C ASP A 749 12.36 -9.48 11.47
N ASP A 750 13.35 -10.36 11.27
CA ASP A 750 14.37 -10.20 10.22
C ASP A 750 13.77 -10.39 8.82
N LEU A 751 12.85 -11.34 8.65
CA LEU A 751 12.07 -11.51 7.42
C LEU A 751 11.27 -10.24 7.16
N ALA A 752 10.52 -9.76 8.15
CA ALA A 752 9.70 -8.57 8.05
C ALA A 752 10.51 -7.32 7.69
N SER A 753 11.75 -7.24 8.18
CA SER A 753 12.68 -6.15 7.91
C SER A 753 13.47 -6.32 6.59
N GLY A 754 13.29 -7.46 5.89
CA GLY A 754 14.03 -7.80 4.67
C GLY A 754 15.52 -8.08 4.90
N ILE A 755 15.93 -8.27 6.16
CA ILE A 755 17.30 -8.61 6.57
C ILE A 755 17.61 -10.07 6.22
N TRP A 756 16.59 -10.93 6.34
CA TRP A 756 16.68 -12.34 6.05
C TRP A 756 15.70 -12.75 4.94
N SER A 757 16.15 -13.64 4.05
CA SER A 757 15.31 -14.36 3.09
C SER A 757 15.71 -15.82 3.13
N PRO A 758 14.76 -16.77 3.25
CA PRO A 758 15.07 -18.19 3.05
C PRO A 758 15.57 -18.35 1.61
N GLY A 759 16.63 -19.14 1.42
CA GLY A 759 17.05 -19.50 0.07
C GLY A 759 15.92 -20.22 -0.65
N THR A 760 15.64 -19.87 -1.91
CA THR A 760 14.60 -20.57 -2.67
C THR A 760 14.94 -22.04 -2.85
N ALA A 761 13.94 -22.91 -2.68
CA ALA A 761 14.00 -24.28 -3.15
C ALA A 761 14.18 -24.24 -4.68
N GLY A 762 15.37 -24.63 -5.15
CA GLY A 762 15.77 -24.59 -6.56
C GLY A 762 14.97 -25.48 -7.48
#